data_AF-A0A1F2SG46-F1
#
_entry.id   AF-A0A1F2SG46-F1
#
_cell.length_a   1.000
_cell.length_b   1.000
_cell.length_c   1.000
_cell.angle_alpha   90.00
_cell.angle_beta   90.00
_cell.angle_gamma   90.00
#
_symmetry.space_group_name_H-M   'P 1'
#
loop_
_entity.id
_entity.type
_entity.pdbx_description
1 polymer ?
#
loop_
_entity_poly.entity_id
_entity_poly.type
_entity_poly.pdbx_seq_one_letter_code
_entity_poly.pdbx_strand_id
1 'polypeptide(L)'
;MFGVGTDGKFLVFLRFRDEKWTDQEPLPVDRYSTGRFLWALYNLGQKGKPYQPEYLHGDFGSESEIARDGINSLYNEILHTKNPKAEVFFNQWKILFGEVCGYDVENLSDKLKKLAEFYSVKGKPQPAPLLFAVHTYYAILIKLLAAEVVSFFNPWMPRQIEKLLNATTSAKLKRELEELERGGIFYQMGITNFLEGDLFSWYLAEWSAPIESVVRRMMTKLDEYNPGTFSEDPAQSRDLLKKLYQQLFPKSVRHDLGEYYTPDWLAEHVLNELGYEGNPDKRLLDPACGSGTFLVMAINRIRRWYDLNREKCAYDEGELLKKILANVIGFDLNPLAVMAARTNYLVAIKDLIRHVDHLELPVYLCDSIMTPAEYGDLFTGAEKVAKVPCSAMKPPHLLVPQEIAKTPQDVAKYASILETCVKNSYSPDEFLSRCKDEGLNITATEAHIDLYKELVRLDKENKNGIWARIIKNNFAPLFVGVVDYVVGNPPWINWESLPVGYRESTIELWDKYRLRERATKGARLGNVKKELSALFVYVCMDHYVAEGGSLGFVITQSVFKTGANEGFRRFSCGEKKPFRVKSVSDLSLLLPFENAINRTAVLIAQRGKATEYQVPYYLWVPESPRSTIEEAELSTVLQEVQIHDWLASPVEPSVPESTWLTASSQAFPILNKVIGDRSPSIMKRTYAGSCTWLNGVFWVEPVKTERRRRIIRNLGNIGRTKVESITVPVEDDFLFPLLRGRDVHAWHAEPSAMILLPHRADDFSEPVSVAELKRGSPLTFQFFQRFDKQLKRRSGYSQLHKSRPEFYVVGNTGNYLLSPYKVVFKDLTEMFQCAVIGPRGFADLPSRPVIPDHTLLFIACQEEDEAYFQAGILNCIPARAALYSASVGVQTQRYFPTDVSRIRLPEFNPRDKSHRDVVRMSRECHEKVKSSSAFLGPNDEEIELAGTIAPMWNISIKELKRLMAYYGQIQNLRSRGTAVDDGETE
;
A
#
# COMPACT_ATOMS: atom_id res chain seq x y z
N MET A 1 28.55 15.32 22.90
CA MET A 1 29.60 14.51 23.56
C MET A 1 29.38 13.04 23.24
N PHE A 2 30.46 12.27 23.06
CA PHE A 2 30.43 10.81 22.95
C PHE A 2 31.31 10.24 24.05
N GLY A 3 30.83 9.21 24.74
CA GLY A 3 31.54 8.55 25.83
C GLY A 3 31.32 7.05 25.76
N VAL A 4 32.20 6.28 26.40
CA VAL A 4 32.06 4.83 26.52
C VAL A 4 32.26 4.45 27.98
N GLY A 5 31.24 3.82 28.57
CA GLY A 5 31.34 3.17 29.88
C GLY A 5 31.76 1.72 29.70
N THR A 6 32.60 1.21 30.59
CA THR A 6 32.97 -0.22 30.59
C THR A 6 33.24 -0.72 32.00
N ASP A 7 32.84 -1.96 32.25
CA ASP A 7 33.20 -2.74 33.45
C ASP A 7 34.27 -3.80 33.14
N GLY A 8 34.84 -3.78 31.94
CA GLY A 8 35.79 -4.76 31.43
C GLY A 8 35.16 -6.02 30.81
N LYS A 9 33.84 -6.21 30.94
CA LYS A 9 33.08 -7.30 30.30
C LYS A 9 32.05 -6.81 29.29
N PHE A 10 31.56 -5.59 29.46
CA PHE A 10 30.63 -4.92 28.56
C PHE A 10 31.12 -3.51 28.22
N LEU A 11 30.78 -3.05 27.03
CA LEU A 11 30.89 -1.66 26.57
C LEU A 11 29.48 -1.07 26.48
N VAL A 12 29.29 0.09 27.09
CA VAL A 12 28.07 0.91 26.94
C VAL A 12 28.46 2.19 26.22
N PHE A 13 27.94 2.36 25.02
CA PHE A 13 28.19 3.55 24.21
C PHE A 13 27.19 4.65 24.60
N LEU A 14 27.70 5.80 25.02
CA LEU A 14 26.95 6.94 25.53
C LEU A 14 27.08 8.12 24.58
N ARG A 15 25.96 8.79 24.30
CA ARG A 15 25.91 9.99 23.49
C ARG A 15 25.12 11.06 24.23
N PHE A 16 25.72 12.25 24.37
CA PHE A 16 25.04 13.43 24.89
C PHE A 16 24.83 14.45 23.77
N ARG A 17 23.56 14.75 23.49
CA ARG A 17 23.12 15.69 22.44
C ARG A 17 21.84 16.39 22.91
N ASP A 18 21.67 17.66 22.57
CA ASP A 18 20.47 18.46 22.88
C ASP A 18 20.02 18.34 24.35
N GLU A 19 21.01 18.44 25.26
CA GLU A 19 20.83 18.30 26.70
C GLU A 19 20.30 16.92 27.18
N LYS A 20 20.30 15.90 26.32
CA LYS A 20 19.88 14.52 26.65
C LYS A 20 20.99 13.51 26.45
N TRP A 21 21.05 12.54 27.35
CA TRP A 21 21.89 11.34 27.21
C TRP A 21 21.10 10.23 26.51
N THR A 22 21.77 9.53 25.61
CA THR A 22 21.30 8.31 24.95
C THR A 22 22.37 7.24 25.15
N ASP A 23 22.02 6.15 25.81
CA ASP A 23 22.83 4.96 25.99
C ASP A 23 22.37 3.85 25.03
N GLN A 24 23.32 3.05 24.56
CA GLN A 24 23.03 1.83 23.82
C GLN A 24 23.06 0.62 24.77
N GLU A 25 22.36 -0.45 24.42
CA GLU A 25 22.42 -1.70 25.19
C GLU A 25 23.87 -2.14 25.42
N PRO A 26 24.21 -2.66 26.62
CA PRO A 26 25.55 -3.15 26.90
C PRO A 26 25.96 -4.22 25.92
N LEU A 27 27.00 -3.95 25.13
CA LEU A 27 27.58 -4.91 24.21
C LEU A 27 28.67 -5.68 24.95
N PRO A 28 28.71 -7.02 24.91
CA PRO A 28 29.82 -7.78 25.48
C PRO A 28 31.14 -7.31 24.87
N VAL A 29 32.22 -7.26 25.65
CA VAL A 29 33.57 -6.93 25.18
C VAL A 29 34.06 -8.09 24.33
N ASP A 30 33.89 -7.92 23.03
CA ASP A 30 34.37 -8.82 21.99
C ASP A 30 35.12 -8.01 20.91
N ARG A 31 35.61 -8.69 19.87
CA ARG A 31 36.37 -8.02 18.80
C ARG A 31 35.53 -6.96 18.08
N TYR A 32 34.22 -7.16 17.92
CA TYR A 32 33.33 -6.23 17.25
C TYR A 32 33.11 -4.97 18.09
N SER A 33 32.74 -5.14 19.36
CA SER A 33 32.49 -4.03 20.27
C SER A 33 33.78 -3.21 20.53
N THR A 34 34.93 -3.88 20.68
CA THR A 34 36.23 -3.22 20.84
C THR A 34 36.68 -2.51 19.58
N GLY A 35 36.48 -3.12 18.40
CA GLY A 35 36.73 -2.46 17.12
C GLY A 35 35.93 -1.18 16.96
N ARG A 36 34.63 -1.21 17.32
CA ARG A 36 33.76 -0.04 17.33
C ARG A 36 34.23 1.05 18.30
N PHE A 37 34.70 0.67 19.48
CA PHE A 37 35.28 1.60 20.46
C PHE A 37 36.53 2.31 19.92
N LEU A 38 37.49 1.55 19.36
CA LEU A 38 38.71 2.12 18.76
C LEU A 38 38.38 3.05 17.59
N TRP A 39 37.38 2.68 16.78
CA TRP A 39 36.92 3.51 15.68
C TRP A 39 36.31 4.83 16.15
N ALA A 40 35.49 4.79 17.20
CA ALA A 40 34.91 5.99 17.78
C ALA A 40 35.98 6.91 18.40
N LEU A 41 37.02 6.35 19.03
CA LEU A 41 38.19 7.10 19.50
C LEU A 41 38.96 7.77 18.36
N TYR A 42 39.18 7.07 17.25
CA TYR A 42 39.83 7.63 16.06
C TYR A 42 39.04 8.81 15.49
N ASN A 43 37.70 8.70 15.42
CA ASN A 43 36.84 9.76 14.90
C ASN A 43 36.76 11.01 15.79
N LEU A 44 36.89 10.86 17.11
CA LEU A 44 36.93 12.00 18.04
C LEU A 44 38.10 12.98 17.74
N GLY A 45 39.17 12.49 17.10
CA GLY A 45 40.32 13.30 16.66
C GLY A 45 40.15 14.00 15.31
N GLN A 46 39.09 13.70 14.56
CA GLN A 46 38.87 14.22 13.20
C GLN A 46 37.91 15.42 13.21
N LYS A 47 38.26 16.51 12.52
CA LYS A 47 37.42 17.72 12.38
C LYS A 47 36.33 17.52 11.33
N GLY A 48 35.16 18.16 11.52
CA GLY A 48 34.06 18.19 10.55
C GLY A 48 32.69 17.89 11.16
N LYS A 49 31.61 18.25 10.45
CA LYS A 49 30.23 17.89 10.82
C LYS A 49 30.03 16.37 10.71
N PRO A 50 29.23 15.74 11.59
CA PRO A 50 28.90 14.34 11.43
C PRO A 50 27.90 14.13 10.28
N TYR A 51 28.01 12.99 9.58
CA TYR A 51 27.03 12.52 8.61
C TYR A 51 25.78 12.03 9.33
N GLN A 52 24.93 12.98 9.72
CA GLN A 52 23.67 12.73 10.40
C GLN A 52 22.52 13.44 9.68
N PRO A 53 21.29 12.88 9.78
CA PRO A 53 20.15 13.39 9.04
C PRO A 53 19.90 14.89 9.26
N GLU A 54 20.08 15.40 10.48
CA GLU A 54 19.76 16.78 10.85
C GLU A 54 20.71 17.79 10.17
N TYR A 55 22.00 17.47 10.13
CA TYR A 55 22.99 18.34 9.47
C TYR A 55 22.84 18.27 7.94
N LEU A 56 22.72 17.06 7.38
CA LEU A 56 22.51 16.91 5.94
C LEU A 56 21.19 17.55 5.49
N HIS A 57 20.15 17.49 6.32
CA HIS A 57 18.90 18.18 6.07
C HIS A 57 19.09 19.70 5.97
N GLY A 58 19.78 20.31 6.94
CA GLY A 58 20.01 21.77 6.88
C GLY A 58 20.81 22.20 5.65
N ASP A 59 21.77 21.38 5.22
CA ASP A 59 22.71 21.74 4.14
C ASP A 59 22.22 21.32 2.73
N PHE A 60 21.49 20.21 2.61
CA PHE A 60 21.08 19.60 1.32
C PHE A 60 19.58 19.29 1.23
N GLY A 61 18.85 19.45 2.33
CA GLY A 61 17.40 19.30 2.35
C GLY A 61 16.71 20.49 1.70
N SER A 62 15.39 20.39 1.64
CA SER A 62 14.51 21.29 0.92
C SER A 62 14.59 22.76 1.40
N GLU A 63 14.92 23.01 2.67
CA GLU A 63 15.10 24.36 3.19
C GLU A 63 16.41 25.03 2.75
N SER A 64 17.39 24.26 2.28
CA SER A 64 18.71 24.76 1.92
C SER A 64 18.69 25.52 0.59
N GLU A 65 19.52 26.56 0.48
CA GLU A 65 19.69 27.30 -0.79
C GLU A 65 20.30 26.40 -1.88
N ILE A 66 21.15 25.44 -1.50
CA ILE A 66 21.75 24.49 -2.43
C ILE A 66 20.65 23.66 -3.11
N ALA A 67 19.68 23.14 -2.34
CA ALA A 67 18.56 22.38 -2.88
C ALA A 67 17.61 23.25 -3.69
N ARG A 68 17.21 24.41 -3.15
CA ARG A 68 16.26 25.31 -3.83
C ARG A 68 16.76 25.78 -5.19
N ASP A 69 17.96 26.36 -5.22
CA ASP A 69 18.55 26.84 -6.47
C ASP A 69 18.97 25.68 -7.38
N GLY A 70 19.43 24.58 -6.79
CA GLY A 70 19.94 23.43 -7.52
C GLY A 70 18.86 22.70 -8.30
N ILE A 71 17.75 22.40 -7.63
CA ILE A 71 16.59 21.77 -8.26
C ILE A 71 15.96 22.70 -9.28
N ASN A 72 15.87 24.00 -9.00
CA ASN A 72 15.38 24.98 -9.97
C ASN A 72 16.26 25.04 -11.23
N SER A 73 17.58 25.04 -11.06
CA SER A 73 18.55 25.04 -12.17
C SER A 73 18.39 23.77 -13.01
N LEU A 74 18.40 22.59 -12.38
CA LEU A 74 18.21 21.31 -13.07
C LEU A 74 16.86 21.26 -13.80
N TYR A 75 15.79 21.74 -13.17
CA TYR A 75 14.45 21.82 -13.77
C TYR A 75 14.46 22.67 -15.04
N ASN A 76 15.04 23.87 -14.98
CA ASN A 76 15.09 24.76 -16.15
C ASN A 76 15.91 24.16 -17.29
N GLU A 77 17.01 23.48 -16.99
CA GLU A 77 17.86 22.83 -18.01
C GLU A 77 17.13 21.64 -18.67
N ILE A 78 16.48 20.76 -17.89
CA ILE A 78 15.74 19.64 -18.50
C ILE A 78 14.48 20.10 -19.24
N LEU A 79 13.86 21.20 -18.82
CA LEU A 79 12.65 21.71 -19.48
C LEU A 79 12.92 22.23 -20.90
N HIS A 80 14.14 22.73 -21.16
CA HIS A 80 14.52 23.36 -22.43
C HIS A 80 15.60 22.60 -23.21
N THR A 81 16.05 21.45 -22.69
CA THR A 81 17.05 20.61 -23.36
C THR A 81 16.60 20.26 -24.78
N LYS A 82 17.57 20.20 -25.68
CA LYS A 82 17.41 19.57 -27.00
C LYS A 82 18.46 18.49 -27.21
N ASN A 83 19.18 18.13 -26.15
CA ASN A 83 20.19 17.08 -26.21
C ASN A 83 19.50 15.72 -26.27
N PRO A 84 19.71 14.94 -27.35
CA PRO A 84 19.04 13.65 -27.52
C PRO A 84 19.22 12.70 -26.34
N LYS A 85 20.38 12.74 -25.67
CA LYS A 85 20.69 11.88 -24.52
C LYS A 85 19.84 12.24 -23.31
N ALA A 86 19.74 13.54 -23.01
CA ALA A 86 18.98 14.03 -21.87
C ALA A 86 17.47 13.75 -22.06
N GLU A 87 16.93 13.98 -23.25
CA GLU A 87 15.54 13.65 -23.57
C GLU A 87 15.25 12.15 -23.43
N VAL A 88 16.15 11.29 -23.91
CA VAL A 88 15.99 9.83 -23.81
C VAL A 88 16.03 9.36 -22.37
N PHE A 89 16.96 9.87 -21.56
CA PHE A 89 17.06 9.51 -20.14
C PHE A 89 15.83 9.95 -19.36
N PHE A 90 15.36 11.18 -19.61
CA PHE A 90 14.11 11.68 -19.04
C PHE A 90 12.91 10.81 -19.42
N ASN A 91 12.77 10.46 -20.71
CA ASN A 91 11.66 9.62 -21.16
C ASN A 91 11.77 8.18 -20.64
N GLN A 92 12.98 7.63 -20.50
CA GLN A 92 13.19 6.30 -19.89
C GLN A 92 12.81 6.33 -18.42
N TRP A 93 13.18 7.39 -17.70
CA TRP A 93 12.77 7.60 -16.32
C TRP A 93 11.24 7.68 -16.21
N LYS A 94 10.56 8.39 -17.13
CA LYS A 94 9.08 8.44 -17.13
C LYS A 94 8.41 7.07 -17.29
N ILE A 95 8.98 6.19 -18.13
CA ILE A 95 8.46 4.81 -18.28
C ILE A 95 8.58 4.07 -16.95
N LEU A 96 9.81 3.98 -16.40
CA LEU A 96 10.06 3.24 -15.16
C LEU A 96 9.29 3.83 -13.97
N PHE A 97 9.29 5.16 -13.83
CA PHE A 97 8.64 5.84 -12.71
C PHE A 97 7.12 5.79 -12.81
N GLY A 98 6.54 5.84 -14.02
CA GLY A 98 5.11 5.63 -14.22
C GLY A 98 4.64 4.25 -13.77
N GLU A 99 5.44 3.21 -14.02
CA GLU A 99 5.19 1.85 -13.54
C GLU A 99 5.29 1.74 -12.01
N VAL A 100 6.29 2.39 -11.40
CA VAL A 100 6.49 2.44 -9.93
C VAL A 100 5.33 3.12 -9.21
N CYS A 101 4.96 4.32 -9.66
CA CYS A 101 3.98 5.16 -8.96
C CYS A 101 2.53 4.72 -9.21
N GLY A 102 2.29 3.97 -10.28
CA GLY A 102 0.95 3.47 -10.56
C GLY A 102 -0.03 4.57 -10.97
N TYR A 103 0.42 5.63 -11.67
CA TYR A 103 -0.42 6.66 -12.29
C TYR A 103 0.38 7.46 -13.34
N ASP A 104 -0.33 8.28 -14.12
CA ASP A 104 0.28 9.15 -15.13
C ASP A 104 1.00 10.35 -14.48
N VAL A 105 2.33 10.34 -14.57
CA VAL A 105 3.24 11.36 -14.02
C VAL A 105 2.95 12.76 -14.57
N GLU A 106 2.30 12.87 -15.72
CA GLU A 106 1.93 14.16 -16.34
C GLU A 106 0.67 14.79 -15.70
N ASN A 107 -0.16 14.02 -14.98
CA ASN A 107 -1.49 14.42 -14.50
C ASN A 107 -1.62 14.52 -12.97
N LEU A 108 -0.50 14.80 -12.29
CA LEU A 108 -0.45 14.89 -10.83
C LEU A 108 -1.20 16.11 -10.24
N SER A 109 -1.66 15.92 -9.00
CA SER A 109 -2.64 16.73 -8.26
C SER A 109 -2.26 18.20 -8.00
N ASP A 110 -3.20 18.99 -7.44
CA ASP A 110 -2.96 20.34 -6.92
C ASP A 110 -1.79 20.44 -5.92
N LYS A 111 -1.35 19.33 -5.31
CA LYS A 111 -0.23 19.29 -4.36
C LYS A 111 1.13 19.51 -5.03
N LEU A 112 1.26 19.26 -6.33
CA LEU A 112 2.51 19.50 -7.07
C LEU A 112 2.77 20.99 -7.33
N LYS A 113 1.72 21.83 -7.28
CA LYS A 113 1.88 23.29 -7.23
C LYS A 113 2.67 23.72 -6.00
N LYS A 114 2.42 23.09 -4.84
CA LYS A 114 3.17 23.36 -3.60
C LYS A 114 4.64 22.98 -3.75
N LEU A 115 4.95 21.86 -4.42
CA LEU A 115 6.34 21.47 -4.71
C LEU A 115 7.04 22.49 -5.60
N ALA A 116 6.36 22.94 -6.65
CA ALA A 116 6.87 23.94 -7.57
C ALA A 116 7.13 25.29 -6.87
N GLU A 117 6.19 25.76 -6.06
CA GLU A 117 6.34 26.96 -5.22
C GLU A 117 7.52 26.83 -4.27
N PHE A 118 7.62 25.67 -3.61
CA PHE A 118 8.68 25.37 -2.66
C PHE A 118 10.09 25.48 -3.30
N TYR A 119 10.23 24.98 -4.53
CA TYR A 119 11.46 25.08 -5.32
C TYR A 119 11.55 26.33 -6.21
N SER A 120 10.71 27.34 -5.95
CA SER A 120 10.73 28.64 -6.65
C SER A 120 10.58 28.53 -8.17
N VAL A 121 9.91 27.48 -8.65
CA VAL A 121 9.64 27.25 -10.06
C VAL A 121 8.62 28.28 -10.55
N LYS A 122 8.98 29.02 -11.60
CA LYS A 122 8.15 30.08 -12.17
C LYS A 122 7.24 29.55 -13.29
N GLY A 123 6.07 30.16 -13.43
CA GLY A 123 5.12 29.82 -14.50
C GLY A 123 4.27 28.59 -14.18
N LYS A 124 3.71 27.95 -15.21
CA LYS A 124 2.92 26.72 -15.05
C LYS A 124 3.91 25.54 -14.92
N PRO A 125 4.03 24.90 -13.75
CA PRO A 125 5.01 23.84 -13.54
C PRO A 125 4.66 22.61 -14.38
N GLN A 126 5.68 21.96 -14.93
CA GLN A 126 5.55 20.64 -15.56
C GLN A 126 5.92 19.57 -14.53
N PRO A 127 4.97 18.69 -14.12
CA PRO A 127 5.19 17.68 -13.08
C PRO A 127 6.40 16.76 -13.33
N ALA A 128 6.46 16.12 -14.50
CA ALA A 128 7.48 15.14 -14.79
C ALA A 128 8.91 15.74 -14.81
N PRO A 129 9.19 16.87 -15.48
CA PRO A 129 10.51 17.52 -15.41
C PRO A 129 10.89 17.95 -13.99
N LEU A 130 9.94 18.43 -13.17
CA LEU A 130 10.21 18.84 -11.79
C LEU A 130 10.62 17.65 -10.92
N LEU A 131 9.85 16.56 -10.96
CA LEU A 131 10.19 15.33 -10.24
C LEU A 131 11.54 14.77 -10.69
N PHE A 132 11.80 14.75 -12.00
CA PHE A 132 13.09 14.30 -12.53
C PHE A 132 14.26 15.18 -12.08
N ALA A 133 14.07 16.50 -11.96
CA ALA A 133 15.09 17.40 -11.44
C ALA A 133 15.38 17.15 -9.96
N VAL A 134 14.35 16.93 -9.13
CA VAL A 134 14.52 16.57 -7.71
C VAL A 134 15.26 15.24 -7.57
N HIS A 135 14.87 14.22 -8.35
CA HIS A 135 15.57 12.93 -8.37
C HIS A 135 17.02 13.05 -8.86
N THR A 136 17.29 13.88 -9.86
CA THR A 136 18.65 14.13 -10.36
C THR A 136 19.51 14.79 -9.28
N TYR A 137 18.99 15.80 -8.59
CA TYR A 137 19.67 16.45 -7.47
C TYR A 137 20.07 15.43 -6.39
N TYR A 138 19.12 14.60 -5.98
CA TYR A 138 19.35 13.58 -4.97
C TYR A 138 20.31 12.48 -5.43
N ALA A 139 20.22 12.05 -6.69
CA ALA A 139 21.14 11.07 -7.27
C ALA A 139 22.59 11.58 -7.31
N ILE A 140 22.82 12.85 -7.69
CA ILE A 140 24.16 13.46 -7.64
C ILE A 140 24.70 13.41 -6.21
N LEU A 141 23.88 13.80 -5.23
CA LEU A 141 24.27 13.80 -3.82
C LEU A 141 24.61 12.38 -3.32
N ILE A 142 23.78 11.38 -3.59
CA ILE A 142 24.06 9.97 -3.21
C ILE A 142 25.37 9.48 -3.83
N LYS A 143 25.62 9.76 -5.11
CA LYS A 143 26.84 9.30 -5.79
C LYS A 143 28.08 9.94 -5.19
N LEU A 144 28.04 11.23 -4.89
CA LEU A 144 29.12 11.94 -4.21
C LEU A 144 29.36 11.37 -2.81
N LEU A 145 28.30 11.13 -2.03
CA LEU A 145 28.37 10.51 -0.72
C LEU A 145 28.98 9.10 -0.77
N ALA A 146 28.49 8.25 -1.68
CA ALA A 146 28.97 6.88 -1.83
C ALA A 146 30.44 6.84 -2.26
N ALA A 147 30.83 7.68 -3.21
CA ALA A 147 32.21 7.76 -3.67
C ALA A 147 33.14 8.28 -2.56
N GLU A 148 32.66 9.23 -1.76
CA GLU A 148 33.40 9.76 -0.61
C GLU A 148 33.59 8.70 0.47
N VAL A 149 32.53 7.98 0.83
CA VAL A 149 32.58 6.82 1.74
C VAL A 149 33.62 5.81 1.26
N VAL A 150 33.54 5.38 0.00
CA VAL A 150 34.48 4.41 -0.56
C VAL A 150 35.92 4.91 -0.48
N SER A 151 36.19 6.16 -0.88
CA SER A 151 37.54 6.72 -0.83
C SER A 151 38.08 6.81 0.60
N PHE A 152 37.23 7.15 1.57
CA PHE A 152 37.63 7.34 2.96
C PHE A 152 38.07 6.02 3.64
N PHE A 153 37.38 4.90 3.37
CA PHE A 153 37.76 3.59 3.92
C PHE A 153 38.96 2.95 3.20
N ASN A 154 39.52 3.61 2.19
CA ASN A 154 40.65 3.13 1.40
C ASN A 154 41.78 4.18 1.38
N PRO A 155 42.56 4.31 2.48
CA PRO A 155 43.49 5.43 2.69
C PRO A 155 44.66 5.55 1.69
N TRP A 156 44.84 4.55 0.83
CA TRP A 156 45.86 4.56 -0.22
C TRP A 156 45.49 5.47 -1.41
N MET A 157 44.26 5.97 -1.45
CA MET A 157 43.79 6.88 -2.50
C MET A 157 43.32 8.24 -1.94
N PRO A 158 43.39 9.32 -2.73
CA PRO A 158 42.88 10.62 -2.30
C PRO A 158 41.36 10.57 -2.10
N ARG A 159 40.85 11.37 -1.16
CA ARG A 159 39.40 11.54 -0.96
C ARG A 159 38.75 12.04 -2.25
N GLN A 160 37.60 11.46 -2.61
CA GLN A 160 36.97 11.78 -3.89
C GLN A 160 36.49 13.23 -3.94
N ILE A 161 35.92 13.75 -2.86
CA ILE A 161 35.49 15.15 -2.77
C ILE A 161 36.69 16.10 -2.91
N GLU A 162 37.82 15.79 -2.26
CA GLU A 162 39.06 16.57 -2.38
C GLU A 162 39.57 16.59 -3.83
N LYS A 163 39.59 15.43 -4.51
CA LYS A 163 39.97 15.32 -5.92
C LYS A 163 39.10 16.22 -6.81
N LEU A 164 37.79 16.23 -6.58
CA LEU A 164 36.84 17.04 -7.35
C LEU A 164 36.97 18.55 -7.05
N LEU A 165 37.21 18.93 -5.80
CA LEU A 165 37.45 20.33 -5.42
C LEU A 165 38.73 20.88 -6.05
N ASN A 166 39.75 20.04 -6.20
CA ASN A 166 40.99 20.36 -6.91
C ASN A 166 40.84 20.47 -8.44
N ALA A 167 39.64 20.24 -8.98
CA ALA A 167 39.29 20.52 -10.37
C ALA A 167 38.84 21.98 -10.55
N THR A 168 39.82 22.89 -10.60
CA THR A 168 39.60 24.35 -10.62
C THR A 168 38.99 24.88 -11.91
N THR A 169 39.08 24.16 -13.03
CA THR A 169 38.47 24.57 -14.31
C THR A 169 37.18 23.77 -14.59
N SER A 170 36.22 24.40 -15.27
CA SER A 170 34.96 23.75 -15.67
C SER A 170 35.18 22.46 -16.47
N ALA A 171 36.10 22.50 -17.45
CA ALA A 171 36.43 21.35 -18.27
C ALA A 171 37.07 20.19 -17.47
N LYS A 172 37.93 20.51 -16.49
CA LYS A 172 38.54 19.50 -15.62
C LYS A 172 37.47 18.88 -14.70
N LEU A 173 36.62 19.71 -14.09
CA LEU A 173 35.55 19.22 -13.22
C LEU A 173 34.57 18.31 -13.98
N LYS A 174 34.13 18.75 -15.17
CA LYS A 174 33.26 17.93 -16.03
C LYS A 174 33.89 16.57 -16.33
N ARG A 175 35.19 16.53 -16.67
CA ARG A 175 35.90 15.27 -16.95
C ARG A 175 35.97 14.35 -15.73
N GLU A 176 36.23 14.89 -14.54
CA GLU A 176 36.28 14.09 -13.31
C GLU A 176 34.89 13.54 -12.94
N LEU A 177 33.82 14.31 -13.18
CA LEU A 177 32.45 13.83 -13.02
C LEU A 177 32.07 12.80 -14.09
N GLU A 178 32.46 12.98 -15.35
CA GLU A 178 32.30 11.97 -16.40
C GLU A 178 32.99 10.66 -16.04
N GLU A 179 34.18 10.72 -15.43
CA GLU A 179 34.89 9.54 -14.94
C GLU A 179 34.15 8.88 -13.77
N LEU A 180 33.65 9.68 -12.83
CA LEU A 180 32.82 9.18 -11.72
C LEU A 180 31.57 8.48 -12.24
N GLU A 181 30.81 9.11 -13.15
CA GLU A 181 29.57 8.57 -13.71
C GLU A 181 29.79 7.31 -14.58
N ARG A 182 31.02 7.10 -15.07
CA ARG A 182 31.41 5.88 -15.77
C ARG A 182 31.81 4.73 -14.85
N GLY A 183 31.87 4.94 -13.54
CA GLY A 183 32.29 3.95 -12.55
C GLY A 183 33.50 4.38 -11.75
N GLY A 184 34.43 5.17 -12.32
CA GLY A 184 35.58 5.78 -11.67
C GLY A 184 36.17 4.99 -10.50
N ILE A 185 36.05 5.56 -9.28
CA ILE A 185 36.54 4.96 -8.03
C ILE A 185 35.93 3.57 -7.74
N PHE A 186 34.67 3.33 -8.10
CA PHE A 186 34.01 2.06 -7.87
C PHE A 186 34.70 0.94 -8.67
N TYR A 187 35.04 1.17 -9.94
CA TYR A 187 35.80 0.19 -10.74
C TYR A 187 37.21 -0.05 -10.22
N GLN A 188 37.89 0.98 -9.72
CA GLN A 188 39.20 0.83 -9.07
C GLN A 188 39.13 -0.06 -7.82
N MET A 189 37.96 -0.13 -7.18
CA MET A 189 37.65 -0.99 -6.03
C MET A 189 37.06 -2.34 -6.43
N GLY A 190 37.02 -2.67 -7.72
CA GLY A 190 36.40 -3.89 -8.21
C GLY A 190 34.87 -3.88 -8.19
N ILE A 191 34.22 -2.78 -7.81
CA ILE A 191 32.76 -2.63 -7.74
C ILE A 191 32.22 -2.35 -9.13
N THR A 192 31.63 -3.36 -9.77
CA THR A 192 31.31 -3.33 -11.21
C THR A 192 29.92 -2.77 -11.54
N ASN A 193 29.00 -2.73 -10.59
CA ASN A 193 27.60 -2.43 -10.90
C ASN A 193 26.97 -1.27 -10.13
N PHE A 194 27.75 -0.46 -9.38
CA PHE A 194 27.18 0.63 -8.58
C PHE A 194 26.35 1.61 -9.43
N LEU A 195 26.92 2.09 -10.55
CA LEU A 195 26.30 3.04 -11.50
C LEU A 195 25.67 2.35 -12.72
N GLU A 196 25.32 1.07 -12.62
CA GLU A 196 24.63 0.39 -13.72
C GLU A 196 23.22 0.96 -13.94
N GLY A 197 22.94 1.38 -15.18
CA GLY A 197 21.61 1.88 -15.58
C GLY A 197 21.28 3.29 -15.11
N ASP A 198 22.28 4.12 -14.81
CA ASP A 198 22.06 5.47 -14.28
C ASP A 198 21.47 6.46 -15.31
N LEU A 199 20.20 6.81 -15.10
CA LEU A 199 19.47 7.81 -15.90
C LEU A 199 19.77 9.25 -15.47
N PHE A 200 20.41 9.45 -14.32
CA PHE A 200 20.57 10.77 -13.71
C PHE A 200 21.90 11.46 -14.07
N SER A 201 22.71 10.87 -14.97
CA SER A 201 23.95 11.47 -15.50
C SER A 201 23.72 12.45 -16.68
N TRP A 202 22.47 12.74 -17.04
CA TRP A 202 22.12 13.61 -18.17
C TRP A 202 22.68 15.04 -18.05
N TYR A 203 22.87 15.55 -16.83
CA TYR A 203 23.40 16.89 -16.56
C TYR A 203 24.80 17.13 -17.15
N LEU A 204 25.56 16.06 -17.41
CA LEU A 204 26.87 16.15 -18.09
C LEU A 204 26.74 16.39 -19.59
N ALA A 205 25.67 15.87 -20.20
CA ALA A 205 25.36 16.11 -21.61
C ALA A 205 24.89 17.55 -21.84
N GLU A 206 24.21 18.13 -20.85
CA GLU A 206 23.76 19.53 -20.78
C GLU A 206 24.62 20.37 -19.81
N TRP A 207 25.93 20.18 -19.81
CA TRP A 207 26.80 20.87 -18.85
C TRP A 207 26.79 22.39 -19.05
N SER A 208 26.22 23.11 -18.09
CA SER A 208 26.05 24.56 -18.09
C SER A 208 26.66 25.20 -16.84
N ALA A 209 26.86 26.53 -16.86
CA ALA A 209 27.36 27.26 -15.68
C ALA A 209 26.42 27.14 -14.45
N PRO A 210 25.08 27.17 -14.60
CA PRO A 210 24.16 26.83 -13.51
C PRO A 210 24.40 25.44 -12.92
N ILE A 211 24.49 24.39 -13.75
CA ILE A 211 24.73 23.02 -13.28
C ILE A 211 26.08 22.91 -12.57
N GLU A 212 27.14 23.50 -13.13
CA GLU A 212 28.46 23.53 -12.50
C GLU A 212 28.41 24.18 -11.10
N SER A 213 27.71 25.30 -10.96
CA SER A 213 27.56 26.01 -9.69
C SER A 213 26.90 25.13 -8.61
N VAL A 214 25.87 24.37 -8.98
CA VAL A 214 25.17 23.46 -8.06
C VAL A 214 26.10 22.36 -7.58
N VAL A 215 26.80 21.69 -8.50
CA VAL A 215 27.72 20.60 -8.15
C VAL A 215 28.88 21.12 -7.29
N ARG A 216 29.46 22.29 -7.62
CA ARG A 216 30.50 22.93 -6.80
C ARG A 216 30.02 23.21 -5.38
N ARG A 217 28.83 23.79 -5.21
CA ARG A 217 28.25 24.06 -3.88
C ARG A 217 28.05 22.76 -3.10
N MET A 218 27.55 21.70 -3.74
CA MET A 218 27.40 20.40 -3.08
C MET A 218 28.75 19.86 -2.57
N MET A 219 29.77 19.85 -3.42
CA MET A 219 31.10 19.32 -3.07
C MET A 219 31.77 20.14 -1.98
N THR A 220 31.73 21.47 -2.07
CA THR A 220 32.26 22.37 -1.03
C THR A 220 31.58 22.11 0.30
N LYS A 221 30.26 21.86 0.28
CA LYS A 221 29.51 21.59 1.50
C LYS A 221 29.80 20.20 2.08
N LEU A 222 29.96 19.18 1.24
CA LEU A 222 30.32 17.83 1.67
C LEU A 222 31.72 17.75 2.28
N ASP A 223 32.66 18.62 1.85
CA ASP A 223 34.01 18.69 2.42
C ASP A 223 34.02 19.14 3.90
N GLU A 224 32.98 19.85 4.35
CA GLU A 224 32.81 20.21 5.77
C GLU A 224 32.47 18.99 6.67
N TYR A 225 32.13 17.84 6.09
CA TYR A 225 31.71 16.65 6.81
C TYR A 225 32.85 15.66 7.05
N ASN A 226 32.78 14.94 8.17
CA ASN A 226 33.70 13.88 8.53
C ASN A 226 33.16 12.49 8.13
N PRO A 227 33.67 11.84 7.07
CA PRO A 227 33.15 10.55 6.59
C PRO A 227 33.31 9.40 7.59
N GLY A 228 34.22 9.51 8.57
CA GLY A 228 34.38 8.51 9.63
C GLY A 228 33.12 8.32 10.47
N THR A 229 32.29 9.37 10.59
CA THR A 229 31.03 9.36 11.34
C THR A 229 29.91 8.56 10.65
N PHE A 230 30.04 8.28 9.34
CA PHE A 230 29.12 7.40 8.59
C PHE A 230 29.14 5.95 9.14
N SER A 231 30.12 5.62 9.99
CA SER A 231 30.40 4.26 10.48
C SER A 231 29.98 3.96 11.90
N GLU A 232 29.64 4.96 12.68
CA GLU A 232 29.49 4.77 14.12
C GLU A 232 28.27 3.91 14.45
N ASP A 233 27.29 3.86 13.54
CA ASP A 233 26.11 3.01 13.65
C ASP A 233 25.53 2.68 12.24
N PRO A 234 25.52 1.42 11.80
CA PRO A 234 24.89 1.00 10.55
C PRO A 234 23.40 1.37 10.48
N ALA A 235 22.67 1.37 11.60
CA ALA A 235 21.26 1.77 11.62
C ALA A 235 21.10 3.27 11.24
N GLN A 236 21.99 4.13 11.74
CA GLN A 236 21.99 5.56 11.42
C GLN A 236 22.32 5.83 9.94
N SER A 237 23.17 5.01 9.33
CA SER A 237 23.50 5.16 7.90
C SER A 237 22.32 4.87 6.97
N ARG A 238 21.47 3.90 7.29
CA ARG A 238 20.24 3.61 6.52
C ARG A 238 19.25 4.76 6.58
N ASP A 239 19.06 5.26 7.80
CA ASP A 239 18.11 6.32 8.11
C ASP A 239 18.50 7.64 7.43
N LEU A 240 19.81 7.86 7.24
CA LEU A 240 20.38 9.02 6.56
C LEU A 240 19.80 9.25 5.16
N LEU A 241 19.88 8.25 4.27
CA LEU A 241 19.44 8.38 2.87
C LEU A 241 17.91 8.47 2.79
N LYS A 242 17.21 7.66 3.59
CA LYS A 242 15.75 7.69 3.70
C LYS A 242 15.26 9.09 4.11
N LYS A 243 15.80 9.66 5.18
CA LYS A 243 15.43 10.99 5.66
C LYS A 243 15.78 12.08 4.67
N LEU A 244 16.95 12.03 4.05
CA LEU A 244 17.34 13.00 3.03
C LEU A 244 16.34 13.05 1.87
N TYR A 245 15.91 11.89 1.36
CA TYR A 245 14.85 11.83 0.35
C TYR A 245 13.52 12.40 0.86
N GLN A 246 13.09 11.99 2.06
CA GLN A 246 11.85 12.46 2.67
C GLN A 246 11.81 13.97 2.89
N GLN A 247 12.98 14.62 3.02
CA GLN A 247 13.10 16.06 3.15
C GLN A 247 13.02 16.78 1.81
N LEU A 248 13.50 16.19 0.71
CA LEU A 248 13.37 16.78 -0.63
C LEU A 248 11.94 16.72 -1.18
N PHE A 249 11.08 15.87 -0.63
CA PHE A 249 9.68 15.79 -1.04
C PHE A 249 8.74 16.17 0.11
N PRO A 250 7.90 17.21 -0.04
CA PRO A 250 6.83 17.50 0.89
C PRO A 250 5.99 16.25 1.15
N LYS A 251 5.58 16.05 2.40
CA LYS A 251 4.81 14.86 2.84
C LYS A 251 3.64 14.53 1.92
N SER A 252 2.89 15.55 1.51
CA SER A 252 1.72 15.39 0.64
C SER A 252 2.05 14.87 -0.77
N VAL A 253 3.26 15.13 -1.28
CA VAL A 253 3.74 14.65 -2.58
C VAL A 253 4.16 13.19 -2.46
N ARG A 254 4.90 12.81 -1.41
CA ARG A 254 5.29 11.40 -1.18
C ARG A 254 4.09 10.47 -1.07
N HIS A 255 3.03 10.91 -0.39
CA HIS A 255 1.76 10.20 -0.34
C HIS A 255 1.18 9.96 -1.76
N ASP A 256 1.18 11.00 -2.59
CA ASP A 256 0.72 10.87 -3.98
C ASP A 256 1.66 9.97 -4.80
N LEU A 257 2.97 9.90 -4.49
CA LEU A 257 3.94 8.95 -5.08
C LEU A 257 3.76 7.50 -4.64
N GLY A 258 2.97 7.23 -3.60
CA GLY A 258 2.77 5.87 -3.07
C GLY A 258 4.01 5.27 -2.40
N GLU A 259 5.02 6.10 -2.11
CA GLU A 259 6.31 5.66 -1.58
C GLU A 259 6.34 5.73 -0.05
N TYR A 260 6.09 4.59 0.59
CA TYR A 260 6.17 4.44 2.05
C TYR A 260 7.39 3.61 2.43
N TYR A 261 8.32 4.22 3.15
CA TYR A 261 9.48 3.50 3.69
C TYR A 261 9.10 2.71 4.92
N THR A 262 9.48 1.43 4.95
CA THR A 262 9.30 0.56 6.11
C THR A 262 10.03 1.11 7.34
N PRO A 263 9.36 1.25 8.50
CA PRO A 263 10.02 1.49 9.79
C PRO A 263 10.98 0.35 10.15
N ASP A 264 12.08 0.68 10.81
CA ASP A 264 13.12 -0.30 11.15
C ASP A 264 12.61 -1.37 12.13
N TRP A 265 11.86 -0.98 13.16
CA TRP A 265 11.24 -1.93 14.09
C TRP A 265 10.28 -2.90 13.39
N LEU A 266 9.56 -2.44 12.36
CA LEU A 266 8.60 -3.27 11.63
C LEU A 266 9.35 -4.27 10.76
N ALA A 267 10.42 -3.84 10.08
CA ALA A 267 11.28 -4.73 9.33
C ALA A 267 11.97 -5.77 10.26
N GLU A 268 12.37 -5.37 11.47
CA GLU A 268 12.88 -6.28 12.49
C GLU A 268 11.85 -7.33 12.89
N HIS A 269 10.61 -6.89 13.15
CA HIS A 269 9.49 -7.75 13.50
C HIS A 269 9.23 -8.80 12.41
N VAL A 270 9.18 -8.39 11.12
CA VAL A 270 8.98 -9.34 10.02
C VAL A 270 10.10 -10.37 9.94
N LEU A 271 11.37 -9.96 10.09
CA LEU A 271 12.51 -10.89 10.07
C LEU A 271 12.50 -11.85 11.28
N ASN A 272 12.03 -11.40 12.44
CA ASN A 272 11.84 -12.24 13.63
C ASN A 272 10.75 -13.28 13.40
N GLU A 273 9.59 -12.87 12.89
CA GLU A 273 8.47 -13.76 12.58
C GLU A 273 8.80 -14.77 11.47
N LEU A 274 9.71 -14.41 10.54
CA LEU A 274 10.25 -15.35 9.56
C LEU A 274 11.20 -16.38 10.17
N GLY A 275 11.73 -16.13 11.37
CA GLY A 275 12.80 -16.93 11.97
C GLY A 275 14.14 -16.78 11.24
N TYR A 276 14.41 -15.62 10.64
CA TYR A 276 15.69 -15.36 9.97
C TYR A 276 16.75 -14.89 10.98
N GLU A 277 17.58 -15.82 11.43
CA GLU A 277 18.62 -15.57 12.46
C GLU A 277 19.95 -15.07 11.87
N GLY A 278 20.04 -14.87 10.56
CA GLY A 278 21.27 -14.43 9.89
C GLY A 278 22.24 -15.56 9.53
N ASN A 279 21.75 -16.79 9.31
CA ASN A 279 22.61 -17.85 8.80
C ASN A 279 23.18 -17.46 7.41
N PRO A 280 24.51 -17.36 7.23
CA PRO A 280 25.13 -16.91 5.97
C PRO A 280 24.90 -17.85 4.79
N ASP A 281 24.47 -19.10 5.02
CA ASP A 281 24.14 -20.07 3.98
C ASP A 281 22.68 -20.01 3.51
N LYS A 282 21.84 -19.19 4.16
CA LYS A 282 20.43 -19.02 3.82
C LYS A 282 20.22 -17.84 2.88
N ARG A 283 19.47 -18.08 1.81
CA ARG A 283 19.17 -17.06 0.79
C ARG A 283 17.94 -16.25 1.18
N LEU A 284 18.04 -14.93 1.07
CA LEU A 284 17.00 -13.96 1.32
C LEU A 284 16.86 -13.01 0.13
N LEU A 285 15.64 -12.85 -0.37
CA LEU A 285 15.29 -11.90 -1.44
C LEU A 285 14.30 -10.87 -0.90
N ASP A 286 14.56 -9.59 -1.20
CA ASP A 286 13.56 -8.53 -1.14
C ASP A 286 13.16 -8.09 -2.56
N PRO A 287 11.95 -8.44 -3.05
CA PRO A 287 11.53 -8.21 -4.43
C PRO A 287 10.99 -6.80 -4.69
N ALA A 288 10.94 -5.93 -3.68
CA ALA A 288 10.59 -4.52 -3.78
C ALA A 288 11.38 -3.74 -2.72
N CYS A 289 12.71 -3.78 -2.85
CA CYS A 289 13.60 -3.51 -1.73
C CYS A 289 13.68 -2.04 -1.30
N GLY A 290 13.17 -1.11 -2.12
CA GLY A 290 13.24 0.32 -1.85
C GLY A 290 14.70 0.74 -1.62
N SER A 291 14.95 1.47 -0.55
CA SER A 291 16.30 1.86 -0.10
C SER A 291 17.10 0.75 0.59
N GLY A 292 16.60 -0.49 0.63
CA GLY A 292 17.33 -1.67 1.10
C GLY A 292 17.27 -1.91 2.61
N THR A 293 16.21 -1.46 3.31
CA THR A 293 16.07 -1.64 4.78
C THR A 293 16.22 -3.11 5.18
N PHE A 294 15.46 -4.02 4.56
CA PHE A 294 15.54 -5.46 4.86
C PHE A 294 16.91 -6.05 4.51
N LEU A 295 17.52 -5.63 3.40
CA LEU A 295 18.84 -6.09 2.97
C LEU A 295 19.90 -5.80 4.02
N VAL A 296 19.97 -4.54 4.49
CA VAL A 296 20.96 -4.14 5.49
C VAL A 296 20.70 -4.83 6.82
N MET A 297 19.44 -5.00 7.23
CA MET A 297 19.09 -5.76 8.43
C MET A 297 19.55 -7.21 8.33
N ALA A 298 19.36 -7.84 7.17
CA ALA A 298 19.81 -9.20 6.92
C ALA A 298 21.35 -9.31 6.97
N ILE A 299 22.08 -8.38 6.35
CA ILE A 299 23.55 -8.31 6.40
C ILE A 299 24.04 -8.14 7.84
N ASN A 300 23.42 -7.25 8.62
CA ASN A 300 23.80 -7.03 10.02
C ASN A 300 23.55 -8.29 10.88
N ARG A 301 22.45 -9.02 10.66
CA ARG A 301 22.21 -10.33 11.32
C ARG A 301 23.27 -11.36 10.92
N ILE A 302 23.63 -11.44 9.63
CA ILE A 302 24.70 -12.32 9.14
C ILE A 302 26.04 -12.03 9.82
N ARG A 303 26.42 -10.75 9.91
CA ARG A 303 27.67 -10.34 10.56
C ARG A 303 27.67 -10.71 12.04
N ARG A 304 26.59 -10.40 12.76
CA ARG A 304 26.42 -10.77 14.17
C ARG A 304 26.50 -12.28 14.36
N TRP A 305 25.84 -13.06 13.50
CA TRP A 305 25.90 -14.52 13.54
C TRP A 305 27.34 -15.03 13.32
N TYR A 306 28.05 -14.48 12.34
CA TYR A 306 29.43 -14.87 12.05
C TYR A 306 30.37 -14.54 13.20
N ASP A 307 30.27 -13.36 13.79
CA ASP A 307 31.10 -12.96 14.93
C ASP A 307 30.89 -13.89 16.15
N LEU A 308 29.64 -14.25 16.44
CA LEU A 308 29.28 -15.18 17.53
C LEU A 308 29.73 -16.63 17.25
N ASN A 309 29.87 -17.02 15.99
CA ASN A 309 30.22 -18.39 15.58
C ASN A 309 31.60 -18.50 14.93
N ARG A 310 32.44 -17.47 15.08
CA ARG A 310 33.66 -17.31 14.29
C ARG A 310 34.64 -18.47 14.42
N GLU A 311 34.83 -18.97 15.64
CA GLU A 311 35.71 -20.11 15.92
C GLU A 311 35.21 -21.43 15.31
N LYS A 312 33.92 -21.52 14.99
CA LYS A 312 33.30 -22.68 14.36
C LYS A 312 33.21 -22.54 12.83
N CYS A 313 33.43 -21.34 12.29
CA CYS A 313 33.38 -21.09 10.86
C CYS A 313 34.71 -21.50 10.23
N ALA A 314 34.65 -22.34 9.20
CA ALA A 314 35.83 -22.77 8.44
C ALA A 314 36.29 -21.75 7.37
N TYR A 315 35.79 -20.52 7.43
CA TYR A 315 35.98 -19.51 6.38
C TYR A 315 36.20 -18.12 6.98
N ASP A 316 36.85 -17.24 6.20
CA ASP A 316 37.30 -15.91 6.64
C ASP A 316 36.31 -14.79 6.25
N GLU A 317 36.72 -13.53 6.48
CA GLU A 317 35.94 -12.34 6.15
C GLU A 317 35.71 -12.17 4.63
N GLY A 318 36.60 -12.70 3.78
CA GLY A 318 36.44 -12.67 2.33
C GLY A 318 35.39 -13.67 1.85
N GLU A 319 35.42 -14.89 2.37
CA GLU A 319 34.38 -15.89 2.11
C GLU A 319 33.03 -15.50 2.71
N LEU A 320 33.01 -14.86 3.88
CA LEU A 320 31.78 -14.27 4.44
C LEU A 320 31.16 -13.25 3.46
N LEU A 321 31.98 -12.36 2.89
CA LEU A 321 31.52 -11.40 1.91
C LEU A 321 30.94 -12.09 0.66
N LYS A 322 31.60 -13.13 0.14
CA LYS A 322 31.06 -13.92 -0.98
C LYS A 322 29.70 -14.53 -0.65
N LYS A 323 29.52 -15.04 0.58
CA LYS A 323 28.23 -15.56 1.06
C LYS A 323 27.17 -14.46 1.13
N ILE A 324 27.49 -13.29 1.69
CA ILE A 324 26.58 -12.14 1.75
C ILE A 324 26.09 -11.76 0.35
N LEU A 325 27.02 -11.60 -0.61
CA LEU A 325 26.71 -11.21 -1.99
C LEU A 325 25.89 -12.28 -2.74
N ALA A 326 26.12 -13.55 -2.44
CA ALA A 326 25.37 -14.65 -3.04
C ALA A 326 23.94 -14.76 -2.48
N ASN A 327 23.73 -14.38 -1.21
CA ASN A 327 22.55 -14.78 -0.46
C ASN A 327 21.64 -13.64 0.00
N VAL A 328 22.06 -12.37 -0.03
CA VAL A 328 21.19 -11.23 0.29
C VAL A 328 20.94 -10.42 -0.98
N ILE A 329 19.74 -10.53 -1.55
CA ILE A 329 19.42 -10.04 -2.90
C ILE A 329 18.25 -9.06 -2.84
N GLY A 330 18.29 -8.00 -3.66
CA GLY A 330 17.21 -7.01 -3.76
C GLY A 330 16.81 -6.70 -5.20
N PHE A 331 15.51 -6.52 -5.45
CA PHE A 331 14.96 -6.00 -6.70
C PHE A 331 14.16 -4.73 -6.43
N ASP A 332 14.26 -3.76 -7.33
CA ASP A 332 13.35 -2.62 -7.35
C ASP A 332 13.23 -2.07 -8.78
N LEU A 333 12.08 -1.46 -9.07
CA LEU A 333 11.81 -0.80 -10.36
C LEU A 333 12.25 0.67 -10.38
N ASN A 334 12.42 1.28 -9.21
CA ASN A 334 12.84 2.68 -9.10
C ASN A 334 14.39 2.76 -9.14
N PRO A 335 14.99 3.37 -10.17
CA PRO A 335 16.44 3.48 -10.29
C PRO A 335 17.08 4.23 -9.11
N LEU A 336 16.35 5.16 -8.49
CA LEU A 336 16.84 5.90 -7.33
C LEU A 336 16.84 5.03 -6.07
N ALA A 337 15.80 4.21 -5.88
CA ALA A 337 15.72 3.26 -4.78
C ALA A 337 16.86 2.24 -4.87
N VAL A 338 17.11 1.68 -6.06
CA VAL A 338 18.24 0.78 -6.33
C VAL A 338 19.59 1.43 -5.99
N MET A 339 19.80 2.70 -6.37
CA MET A 339 21.04 3.41 -6.04
C MET A 339 21.21 3.61 -4.53
N ALA A 340 20.13 3.98 -3.83
CA ALA A 340 20.13 4.11 -2.37
C ALA A 340 20.38 2.76 -1.67
N ALA A 341 19.73 1.68 -2.13
CA ALA A 341 19.94 0.32 -1.64
C ALA A 341 21.37 -0.16 -1.86
N ARG A 342 21.96 0.08 -3.05
CA ARG A 342 23.38 -0.22 -3.31
C ARG A 342 24.31 0.53 -2.38
N THR A 343 24.02 1.81 -2.11
CA THR A 343 24.81 2.63 -1.20
C THR A 343 24.74 2.10 0.23
N ASN A 344 23.53 1.81 0.71
CA ASN A 344 23.30 1.22 2.03
C ASN A 344 23.93 -0.17 2.17
N TYR A 345 23.84 -1.00 1.13
CA TYR A 345 24.49 -2.32 1.07
C TYR A 345 26.00 -2.16 1.17
N LEU A 346 26.59 -1.29 0.35
CA LEU A 346 28.03 -1.00 0.32
C LEU A 346 28.55 -0.56 1.69
N VAL A 347 27.79 0.29 2.38
CA VAL A 347 28.11 0.76 3.73
C VAL A 347 28.08 -0.38 4.74
N ALA A 348 27.10 -1.29 4.62
CA ALA A 348 26.96 -2.44 5.50
C ALA A 348 28.11 -3.46 5.36
N ILE A 349 28.80 -3.48 4.21
CA ILE A 349 29.92 -4.39 3.92
C ILE A 349 31.29 -3.69 3.81
N LYS A 350 31.39 -2.38 4.06
CA LYS A 350 32.56 -1.54 3.72
C LYS A 350 33.91 -2.06 4.19
N ASP A 351 33.95 -2.67 5.37
CA ASP A 351 35.17 -3.19 5.99
C ASP A 351 35.59 -4.55 5.40
N LEU A 352 34.67 -5.24 4.73
CA LEU A 352 34.88 -6.52 4.05
C LEU A 352 35.36 -6.35 2.61
N ILE A 353 35.09 -5.21 1.97
CA ILE A 353 35.37 -4.97 0.53
C ILE A 353 36.84 -5.24 0.17
N ARG A 354 37.77 -4.90 1.07
CA ARG A 354 39.21 -5.10 0.86
C ARG A 354 39.65 -6.56 0.66
N HIS A 355 38.77 -7.52 0.95
CA HIS A 355 39.06 -8.95 0.87
C HIS A 355 38.64 -9.59 -0.46
N VAL A 356 38.08 -8.82 -1.40
CA VAL A 356 37.66 -9.30 -2.71
C VAL A 356 38.15 -8.38 -3.81
N ASP A 357 38.62 -8.96 -4.91
CA ASP A 357 39.12 -8.19 -6.07
C ASP A 357 37.98 -7.68 -6.96
N HIS A 358 36.85 -8.38 -6.96
CA HIS A 358 35.67 -8.06 -7.78
C HIS A 358 34.40 -8.16 -6.95
N LEU A 359 33.59 -7.10 -7.00
CA LEU A 359 32.36 -6.94 -6.23
C LEU A 359 31.21 -6.60 -7.18
N GLU A 360 30.15 -7.40 -7.15
CA GLU A 360 28.86 -7.07 -7.74
C GLU A 360 27.84 -7.01 -6.61
N LEU A 361 27.25 -5.83 -6.39
CA LEU A 361 26.23 -5.63 -5.35
C LEU A 361 24.91 -6.26 -5.85
N PRO A 362 24.34 -7.27 -5.18
CA PRO A 362 23.18 -8.03 -5.65
C PRO A 362 21.84 -7.25 -5.49
N VAL A 363 21.80 -6.03 -6.01
CA VAL A 363 20.63 -5.16 -6.06
C VAL A 363 20.39 -4.74 -7.50
N TYR A 364 19.25 -5.12 -8.06
CA TYR A 364 18.98 -5.05 -9.51
C TYR A 364 17.78 -4.17 -9.84
N LEU A 365 17.94 -3.34 -10.87
CA LEU A 365 16.87 -2.52 -11.46
C LEU A 365 16.01 -3.37 -12.40
N CYS A 366 14.91 -3.91 -11.89
CA CYS A 366 14.07 -4.87 -12.63
C CYS A 366 12.67 -4.98 -12.05
N ASP A 367 11.75 -5.49 -12.87
CA ASP A 367 10.40 -5.88 -12.42
C ASP A 367 10.45 -7.29 -11.79
N SER A 368 9.99 -7.41 -10.55
CA SER A 368 9.88 -8.69 -9.86
C SER A 368 8.57 -9.44 -10.14
N ILE A 369 7.55 -8.77 -10.70
CA ILE A 369 6.29 -9.34 -11.18
C ILE A 369 6.42 -9.80 -12.63
N MET A 370 6.81 -8.90 -13.54
CA MET A 370 6.87 -9.15 -14.99
C MET A 370 8.30 -9.41 -15.43
N THR A 371 8.74 -10.66 -15.34
CA THR A 371 10.06 -11.07 -15.83
C THR A 371 10.08 -11.14 -17.37
N PRO A 372 11.26 -11.05 -18.02
CA PRO A 372 11.37 -11.18 -19.48
C PRO A 372 10.78 -12.47 -20.08
N ALA A 373 10.64 -13.53 -19.26
CA ALA A 373 9.96 -14.77 -19.63
C ALA A 373 8.43 -14.64 -19.72
N GLU A 374 7.84 -13.69 -18.99
CA GLU A 374 6.40 -13.40 -18.99
C GLU A 374 6.02 -12.37 -20.06
N TYR A 375 6.97 -11.59 -20.57
CA TYR A 375 6.76 -10.62 -21.67
C TYR A 375 6.55 -11.26 -23.06
N GLY A 376 6.83 -12.55 -23.20
CA GLY A 376 6.66 -13.26 -24.46
C GLY A 376 6.20 -14.68 -24.20
N ASP A 377 4.90 -14.94 -24.35
CA ASP A 377 4.28 -16.11 -24.98
C ASP A 377 5.06 -17.44 -24.93
N LEU A 378 5.66 -17.74 -23.78
CA LEU A 378 6.54 -18.89 -23.57
C LEU A 378 5.75 -20.22 -23.67
N PHE A 379 4.43 -20.12 -23.62
CA PHE A 379 3.49 -21.23 -23.76
C PHE A 379 2.91 -21.38 -25.18
N THR A 380 3.12 -20.42 -26.10
CA THR A 380 2.65 -20.50 -27.50
C THR A 380 3.79 -20.72 -28.50
N GLY A 381 5.06 -20.46 -28.10
CA GLY A 381 6.25 -20.74 -28.91
C GLY A 381 6.46 -19.80 -30.11
N ALA A 382 5.82 -18.62 -30.11
CA ALA A 382 5.77 -17.76 -31.29
C ALA A 382 6.93 -16.75 -31.43
N GLU A 383 7.52 -16.23 -30.35
CA GLU A 383 8.62 -15.23 -30.42
C GLU A 383 9.89 -15.68 -29.65
N LYS A 384 11.06 -15.70 -30.32
CA LYS A 384 12.38 -16.06 -29.75
C LYS A 384 13.12 -14.88 -29.08
N VAL A 385 12.42 -13.78 -28.83
CA VAL A 385 12.99 -12.52 -28.33
C VAL A 385 12.20 -12.03 -27.11
N ALA A 386 12.90 -11.50 -26.11
CA ALA A 386 12.32 -10.83 -24.96
C ALA A 386 12.22 -9.32 -25.22
N LYS A 387 11.18 -8.69 -24.68
CA LYS A 387 10.96 -7.25 -24.78
C LYS A 387 11.56 -6.56 -23.55
N VAL A 388 12.56 -5.70 -23.77
CA VAL A 388 13.19 -4.90 -22.72
C VAL A 388 12.77 -3.44 -22.91
N PRO A 389 12.18 -2.76 -21.90
CA PRO A 389 11.74 -1.36 -22.03
C PRO A 389 12.86 -0.42 -22.51
N CYS A 390 12.59 0.38 -23.54
CA CYS A 390 13.53 1.34 -24.10
C CYS A 390 12.79 2.53 -24.73
N SER A 391 12.85 3.68 -24.05
CA SER A 391 12.19 4.93 -24.49
C SER A 391 12.69 5.47 -25.83
N ALA A 392 13.89 5.08 -26.25
CA ALA A 392 14.50 5.52 -27.50
C ALA A 392 13.93 4.79 -28.74
N MET A 393 13.12 3.74 -28.52
CA MET A 393 12.54 2.91 -29.56
C MET A 393 11.07 3.26 -29.84
N LYS A 394 10.57 2.90 -31.03
CA LYS A 394 9.15 2.96 -31.40
C LYS A 394 8.77 1.66 -32.12
N PRO A 395 7.97 0.76 -31.49
CA PRO A 395 7.46 0.80 -30.11
C PRO A 395 8.57 0.79 -29.05
N PRO A 396 8.31 1.21 -27.79
CA PRO A 396 9.35 1.53 -26.79
C PRO A 396 9.97 0.30 -26.12
N HIS A 397 10.45 -0.65 -26.91
CA HIS A 397 11.15 -1.83 -26.43
C HIS A 397 12.31 -2.23 -27.36
N LEU A 398 13.37 -2.76 -26.76
CA LEU A 398 14.42 -3.53 -27.44
C LEU A 398 14.01 -5.00 -27.49
N LEU A 399 14.26 -5.63 -28.64
CA LEU A 399 14.08 -7.07 -28.83
C LEU A 399 15.39 -7.77 -28.54
N VAL A 400 15.47 -8.49 -27.43
CA VAL A 400 16.67 -9.19 -26.98
C VAL A 400 16.52 -10.69 -27.23
N PRO A 401 17.42 -11.34 -28.00
CA PRO A 401 17.35 -12.78 -28.23
C PRO A 401 17.34 -13.55 -26.91
N GLN A 402 16.33 -14.39 -26.65
CA GLN A 402 16.20 -15.08 -25.36
C GLN A 402 17.31 -16.10 -25.11
N GLU A 403 17.98 -16.58 -26.15
CA GLU A 403 19.01 -17.62 -26.04
C GLU A 403 20.29 -17.18 -25.31
N ILE A 404 20.48 -15.87 -25.10
CA ILE A 404 21.53 -15.31 -24.24
C ILE A 404 21.22 -15.49 -22.76
N ALA A 405 19.95 -15.68 -22.40
CA ALA A 405 19.50 -15.74 -21.02
C ALA A 405 19.59 -17.14 -20.41
N LYS A 406 20.63 -17.91 -20.77
CA LYS A 406 20.87 -19.25 -20.21
C LYS A 406 21.50 -19.18 -18.82
N THR A 407 22.47 -18.30 -18.64
CA THR A 407 23.16 -18.09 -17.37
C THR A 407 23.35 -16.59 -17.12
N PRO A 408 23.44 -16.14 -15.86
CA PRO A 408 23.73 -14.73 -15.57
C PRO A 408 25.09 -14.30 -16.13
N GLN A 409 26.06 -15.21 -16.21
CA GLN A 409 27.37 -14.96 -16.82
C GLN A 409 27.24 -14.69 -18.33
N ASP A 410 26.40 -15.42 -19.05
CA ASP A 410 26.19 -15.21 -20.48
C ASP A 410 25.56 -13.85 -20.75
N VAL A 411 24.57 -13.43 -19.96
CA VAL A 411 23.95 -12.10 -20.10
C VAL A 411 24.95 -10.99 -19.78
N ALA A 412 25.73 -11.13 -18.71
CA ALA A 412 26.75 -10.15 -18.34
C ALA A 412 27.84 -10.03 -19.42
N LYS A 413 28.34 -11.16 -19.95
CA LYS A 413 29.28 -11.19 -21.07
C LYS A 413 28.67 -10.55 -22.32
N TYR A 414 27.45 -10.93 -22.68
CA TYR A 414 26.77 -10.40 -23.86
C TYR A 414 26.58 -8.88 -23.77
N ALA A 415 26.14 -8.36 -22.62
CA ALA A 415 26.05 -6.93 -22.36
C ALA A 415 27.40 -6.21 -22.46
N SER A 416 28.47 -6.80 -21.91
CA SER A 416 29.83 -6.25 -22.00
C SER A 416 30.35 -6.21 -23.44
N ILE A 417 30.08 -7.25 -24.24
CA ILE A 417 30.46 -7.31 -25.66
C ILE A 417 29.66 -6.27 -26.45
N LEU A 418 28.35 -6.15 -26.22
CA LEU A 418 27.52 -5.10 -26.83
C LEU A 418 28.10 -3.71 -26.56
N GLU A 419 28.39 -3.38 -25.30
CA GLU A 419 28.97 -2.08 -24.92
C GLU A 419 30.32 -1.84 -25.59
N THR A 420 31.19 -2.85 -25.61
CA THR A 420 32.53 -2.77 -26.21
C THR A 420 32.49 -2.62 -27.73
N CYS A 421 31.70 -3.44 -28.41
CA CYS A 421 31.60 -3.45 -29.86
C CYS A 421 30.96 -2.15 -30.38
N VAL A 422 29.90 -1.67 -29.73
CA VAL A 422 29.27 -0.38 -30.09
C VAL A 422 30.26 0.76 -29.91
N LYS A 423 30.91 0.85 -28.74
CA LYS A 423 31.88 1.93 -28.41
C LYS A 423 33.06 1.96 -29.38
N ASN A 424 33.53 0.80 -29.83
CA ASN A 424 34.66 0.69 -30.74
C ASN A 424 34.25 0.56 -32.22
N SER A 425 32.98 0.80 -32.56
CA SER A 425 32.47 0.81 -33.94
C SER A 425 32.70 -0.49 -34.73
N TYR A 426 32.54 -1.65 -34.09
CA TYR A 426 32.66 -2.95 -34.75
C TYR A 426 31.53 -3.13 -35.77
N SER A 427 31.79 -3.87 -36.85
CA SER A 427 30.76 -4.35 -37.77
C SER A 427 29.87 -5.44 -37.13
N PRO A 428 28.65 -5.68 -37.64
CA PRO A 428 27.80 -6.75 -37.12
C PRO A 428 28.47 -8.14 -37.15
N ASP A 429 29.26 -8.44 -38.18
CA ASP A 429 29.96 -9.73 -38.30
C ASP A 429 31.08 -9.85 -37.26
N GLU A 430 31.84 -8.78 -37.00
CA GLU A 430 32.86 -8.75 -35.93
C GLU A 430 32.22 -8.90 -34.54
N PHE A 431 31.07 -8.27 -34.30
CA PHE A 431 30.30 -8.44 -33.08
C PHE A 431 29.88 -9.90 -32.87
N LEU A 432 29.32 -10.54 -33.89
CA LEU A 432 28.93 -11.96 -33.82
C LEU A 432 30.13 -12.87 -33.61
N SER A 433 31.26 -12.60 -34.30
CA SER A 433 32.51 -13.34 -34.10
C SER A 433 32.96 -13.22 -32.66
N ARG A 434 32.96 -12.01 -32.09
CA ARG A 434 33.35 -11.78 -30.70
C ARG A 434 32.45 -12.52 -29.72
N CYS A 435 31.13 -12.56 -29.96
CA CYS A 435 30.22 -13.37 -29.16
C CYS A 435 30.56 -14.87 -29.21
N LYS A 436 30.88 -15.40 -30.39
CA LYS A 436 31.29 -16.81 -30.56
C LYS A 436 32.62 -17.10 -29.88
N ASP A 437 33.59 -16.19 -29.97
CA ASP A 437 34.91 -16.32 -29.34
C ASP A 437 34.80 -16.37 -27.80
N GLU A 438 33.82 -15.66 -27.23
CA GLU A 438 33.50 -15.68 -25.80
C GLU A 438 32.60 -16.85 -25.37
N GLY A 439 32.27 -17.74 -26.31
CA GLY A 439 31.49 -18.96 -26.07
C GLY A 439 29.98 -18.74 -25.96
N LEU A 440 29.45 -17.59 -26.41
CA LEU A 440 28.02 -17.31 -26.35
C LEU A 440 27.25 -18.06 -27.46
N ASN A 441 26.05 -18.50 -27.13
CA ASN A 441 25.16 -19.18 -28.07
C ASN A 441 24.39 -18.16 -28.93
N ILE A 442 24.72 -18.09 -30.23
CA ILE A 442 24.21 -17.09 -31.18
C ILE A 442 23.57 -17.79 -32.39
N THR A 443 22.55 -18.61 -32.16
CA THR A 443 21.85 -19.35 -33.22
C THR A 443 20.82 -18.50 -33.97
N ALA A 444 20.22 -17.52 -33.30
CA ALA A 444 19.28 -16.55 -33.86
C ALA A 444 20.02 -15.34 -34.43
N THR A 445 20.98 -15.59 -35.32
CA THR A 445 21.97 -14.60 -35.78
C THR A 445 21.34 -13.27 -36.24
N GLU A 446 20.22 -13.31 -36.96
CA GLU A 446 19.52 -12.10 -37.41
C GLU A 446 19.04 -11.22 -36.24
N ALA A 447 18.43 -11.81 -35.21
CA ALA A 447 17.94 -11.06 -34.04
C ALA A 447 19.08 -10.41 -33.24
N HIS A 448 20.25 -11.04 -33.18
CA HIS A 448 21.46 -10.46 -32.59
C HIS A 448 22.00 -9.29 -33.40
N ILE A 449 22.05 -9.44 -34.73
CA ILE A 449 22.45 -8.37 -35.64
C ILE A 449 21.50 -7.18 -35.52
N ASP A 450 20.20 -7.43 -35.48
CA ASP A 450 19.18 -6.38 -35.40
C ASP A 450 19.29 -5.61 -34.10
N LEU A 451 19.40 -6.29 -32.95
CA LEU A 451 19.67 -5.64 -31.68
C LEU A 451 20.96 -4.80 -31.71
N TYR A 452 22.04 -5.35 -32.27
CA TYR A 452 23.32 -4.64 -32.37
C TYR A 452 23.22 -3.40 -33.25
N LYS A 453 22.58 -3.51 -34.42
CA LYS A 453 22.34 -2.37 -35.33
C LYS A 453 21.50 -1.29 -34.66
N GLU A 454 20.50 -1.68 -33.89
CA GLU A 454 19.69 -0.75 -33.11
C GLU A 454 20.54 0.01 -32.08
N LEU A 455 21.38 -0.69 -31.33
CA LEU A 455 22.28 -0.05 -30.36
C LEU A 455 23.32 0.86 -31.05
N VAL A 456 23.86 0.47 -32.20
CA VAL A 456 24.75 1.32 -33.01
C VAL A 456 24.02 2.56 -33.54
N ARG A 457 22.76 2.43 -33.96
CA ARG A 457 21.92 3.57 -34.37
C ARG A 457 21.72 4.52 -33.19
N LEU A 458 21.32 3.99 -32.03
CA LEU A 458 21.13 4.79 -30.82
C LEU A 458 22.42 5.50 -30.40
N ASP A 459 23.58 4.86 -30.58
CA ASP A 459 24.87 5.47 -30.28
C ASP A 459 25.18 6.65 -31.21
N LYS A 460 25.01 6.47 -32.52
CA LYS A 460 25.18 7.53 -33.53
C LYS A 460 24.21 8.70 -33.34
N GLU A 461 23.01 8.44 -32.85
CA GLU A 461 22.01 9.47 -32.52
C GLU A 461 22.27 10.15 -31.15
N ASN A 462 23.34 9.78 -30.44
CA ASN A 462 23.65 10.24 -29.09
C ASN A 462 22.53 9.93 -28.08
N LYS A 463 21.92 8.74 -28.21
CA LYS A 463 20.83 8.20 -27.38
C LYS A 463 21.23 6.94 -26.61
N ASN A 464 22.50 6.54 -26.67
CA ASN A 464 23.04 5.35 -26.02
C ASN A 464 23.84 5.69 -24.73
N GLY A 465 24.19 4.66 -23.97
CA GLY A 465 25.05 4.76 -22.78
C GLY A 465 24.57 3.92 -21.59
N ILE A 466 23.37 3.34 -21.67
CA ILE A 466 22.74 2.62 -20.55
C ILE A 466 22.11 1.28 -20.97
N TRP A 467 21.85 1.06 -22.27
CA TRP A 467 20.99 -0.03 -22.73
C TRP A 467 21.55 -1.42 -22.47
N ALA A 468 22.85 -1.63 -22.68
CA ALA A 468 23.48 -2.91 -22.35
C ALA A 468 23.31 -3.28 -20.86
N ARG A 469 23.40 -2.28 -19.98
CA ARG A 469 23.24 -2.43 -18.52
C ARG A 469 21.77 -2.65 -18.14
N ILE A 470 20.84 -1.95 -18.79
CA ILE A 470 19.39 -2.18 -18.64
C ILE A 470 19.01 -3.60 -19.09
N ILE A 471 19.58 -4.09 -20.20
CA ILE A 471 19.40 -5.47 -20.63
C ILE A 471 19.86 -6.41 -19.52
N LYS A 472 21.11 -6.28 -19.04
CA LYS A 472 21.65 -7.12 -17.95
C LYS A 472 20.70 -7.18 -16.74
N ASN A 473 20.28 -6.02 -16.24
CA ASN A 473 19.44 -5.96 -15.04
C ASN A 473 18.04 -6.54 -15.23
N ASN A 474 17.40 -6.35 -16.39
CA ASN A 474 16.07 -6.89 -16.64
C ASN A 474 16.01 -8.42 -16.60
N PHE A 475 17.10 -9.12 -16.95
CA PHE A 475 17.16 -10.58 -16.85
C PHE A 475 17.54 -11.10 -15.46
N ALA A 476 17.96 -10.25 -14.53
CA ALA A 476 18.39 -10.67 -13.19
C ALA A 476 17.36 -11.54 -12.43
N PRO A 477 16.03 -11.25 -12.46
CA PRO A 477 15.03 -12.09 -11.82
C PRO A 477 15.02 -13.56 -12.27
N LEU A 478 15.42 -13.84 -13.53
CA LEU A 478 15.44 -15.19 -14.07
C LEU A 478 16.58 -16.05 -13.52
N PHE A 479 17.62 -15.42 -12.98
CA PHE A 479 18.84 -16.10 -12.53
C PHE A 479 18.94 -16.25 -11.02
N VAL A 480 18.16 -15.49 -10.25
CA VAL A 480 18.14 -15.61 -8.78
C VAL A 480 17.62 -16.97 -8.33
N GLY A 481 16.74 -17.58 -9.13
CA GLY A 481 16.11 -18.86 -8.80
C GLY A 481 15.24 -18.75 -7.56
N VAL A 482 15.25 -19.81 -6.75
CA VAL A 482 14.53 -19.84 -5.48
C VAL A 482 15.44 -19.51 -4.29
N VAL A 483 14.85 -18.96 -3.23
CA VAL A 483 15.49 -18.57 -1.98
C VAL A 483 14.75 -19.16 -0.77
N ASP A 484 15.43 -19.26 0.37
CA ASP A 484 14.83 -19.78 1.60
C ASP A 484 13.79 -18.80 2.19
N TYR A 485 14.06 -17.49 2.07
CA TYR A 485 13.23 -16.43 2.62
C TYR A 485 12.95 -15.35 1.58
N VAL A 486 11.69 -14.97 1.41
CA VAL A 486 11.30 -13.75 0.72
C VAL A 486 10.75 -12.77 1.74
N VAL A 487 11.23 -11.53 1.75
CA VAL A 487 10.81 -10.50 2.70
C VAL A 487 10.53 -9.19 1.97
N GLY A 488 9.73 -8.28 2.52
CA GLY A 488 9.55 -6.97 1.90
C GLY A 488 8.29 -6.23 2.30
N ASN A 489 8.16 -5.02 1.78
CA ASN A 489 6.95 -4.20 1.84
C ASN A 489 6.51 -3.88 0.40
N PRO A 490 5.78 -4.78 -0.28
CA PRO A 490 5.34 -4.56 -1.65
C PRO A 490 4.42 -3.33 -1.78
N PRO A 491 4.32 -2.72 -2.97
CA PRO A 491 3.52 -1.50 -3.20
C PRO A 491 2.02 -1.71 -2.97
N TRP A 492 1.39 -0.77 -2.25
CA TRP A 492 -0.06 -0.79 -1.92
C TRP A 492 -0.87 0.05 -2.91
N ILE A 493 -0.88 -0.38 -4.17
CA ILE A 493 -1.52 0.34 -5.28
C ILE A 493 -2.76 -0.42 -5.73
N ASN A 494 -3.89 0.28 -5.91
CA ASN A 494 -5.09 -0.31 -6.51
C ASN A 494 -4.87 -0.55 -8.01
N TRP A 495 -5.36 -1.69 -8.51
CA TRP A 495 -5.24 -2.09 -9.91
C TRP A 495 -5.73 -1.01 -10.85
N GLU A 496 -6.83 -0.31 -10.54
CA GLU A 496 -7.39 0.76 -11.37
C GLU A 496 -6.50 2.00 -11.53
N SER A 497 -5.59 2.23 -10.57
CA SER A 497 -4.65 3.34 -10.64
C SER A 497 -3.52 3.06 -11.63
N LEU A 498 -3.08 1.81 -11.73
CA LEU A 498 -1.92 1.40 -12.53
C LEU A 498 -1.99 1.89 -14.00
N PRO A 499 -0.83 2.24 -14.62
CA PRO A 499 -0.75 2.60 -16.03
C PRO A 499 -1.44 1.55 -16.93
N VAL A 500 -2.12 2.02 -17.97
CA VAL A 500 -2.89 1.15 -18.88
C VAL A 500 -2.01 0.02 -19.45
N GLY A 501 -0.82 0.34 -19.95
CA GLY A 501 0.10 -0.67 -20.51
C GLY A 501 0.51 -1.74 -19.51
N TYR A 502 0.77 -1.36 -18.24
CA TYR A 502 1.14 -2.30 -17.19
C TYR A 502 -0.04 -3.17 -16.74
N ARG A 503 -1.26 -2.62 -16.73
CA ARG A 503 -2.48 -3.39 -16.44
C ARG A 503 -2.76 -4.45 -17.50
N GLU A 504 -2.51 -4.09 -18.76
CA GLU A 504 -2.67 -5.00 -19.89
C GLU A 504 -1.62 -6.12 -19.86
N SER A 505 -0.35 -5.78 -19.58
CA SER A 505 0.74 -6.78 -19.52
C SER A 505 0.61 -7.76 -18.35
N THR A 506 0.16 -7.30 -17.18
CA THR A 506 0.03 -8.17 -15.99
C THR A 506 -1.23 -9.04 -16.00
N ILE A 507 -2.17 -8.82 -16.94
CA ILE A 507 -3.53 -9.37 -16.87
C ILE A 507 -3.56 -10.91 -16.81
N GLU A 508 -2.63 -11.56 -17.51
CA GLU A 508 -2.51 -13.02 -17.54
C GLU A 508 -2.05 -13.58 -16.20
N LEU A 509 -1.22 -12.87 -15.45
CA LEU A 509 -0.80 -13.27 -14.11
C LEU A 509 -1.97 -13.19 -13.13
N TRP A 510 -2.79 -12.13 -13.21
CA TRP A 510 -3.99 -12.01 -12.41
C TRP A 510 -4.97 -13.17 -12.66
N ASP A 511 -5.03 -13.68 -13.89
CA ASP A 511 -5.83 -14.87 -14.25
C ASP A 511 -5.19 -16.18 -13.83
N LYS A 512 -3.88 -16.35 -14.07
CA LYS A 512 -3.09 -17.52 -13.67
C LYS A 512 -3.28 -17.82 -12.18
N TYR A 513 -3.21 -16.78 -11.34
CA TYR A 513 -3.41 -16.88 -9.90
C TYR A 513 -4.88 -16.72 -9.48
N ARG A 514 -5.79 -16.57 -10.43
CA ARG A 514 -7.25 -16.47 -10.24
C ARG A 514 -7.65 -15.38 -9.24
N LEU A 515 -6.88 -14.30 -9.20
CA LEU A 515 -7.11 -13.15 -8.31
C LEU A 515 -8.33 -12.32 -8.74
N ARG A 516 -8.84 -12.51 -9.97
CA ARG A 516 -9.98 -11.78 -10.55
C ARG A 516 -11.32 -12.52 -10.53
N GLU A 517 -11.34 -13.80 -10.18
CA GLU A 517 -12.51 -14.67 -10.33
C GLU A 517 -13.59 -14.42 -9.25
N ARG A 518 -14.33 -13.31 -9.43
CA ARG A 518 -15.77 -13.10 -9.17
C ARG A 518 -16.22 -11.74 -9.72
N ALA A 519 -15.54 -11.23 -10.74
CA ALA A 519 -16.22 -10.39 -11.73
C ALA A 519 -17.13 -11.32 -12.56
N THR A 520 -18.32 -11.62 -12.03
CA THR A 520 -19.38 -12.27 -12.79
C THR A 520 -19.55 -11.55 -14.13
N LYS A 521 -19.82 -12.33 -15.19
CA LYS A 521 -20.13 -11.88 -16.55
C LYS A 521 -20.77 -10.49 -16.56
N GLY A 522 -19.99 -9.47 -16.95
CA GLY A 522 -20.47 -8.10 -17.15
C GLY A 522 -19.92 -7.03 -16.20
N ALA A 523 -19.26 -7.37 -15.09
CA ALA A 523 -18.59 -6.37 -14.26
C ALA A 523 -17.20 -6.03 -14.85
N ARG A 524 -17.03 -4.82 -15.39
CA ARG A 524 -15.71 -4.27 -15.75
C ARG A 524 -14.86 -4.21 -14.47
N LEU A 525 -13.57 -4.57 -14.56
CA LEU A 525 -12.62 -4.59 -13.45
C LEU A 525 -12.63 -3.31 -12.58
N GLY A 526 -13.02 -2.16 -13.14
CA GLY A 526 -13.08 -0.87 -12.44
C GLY A 526 -14.08 -0.75 -11.28
N ASN A 527 -14.84 -1.81 -10.94
CA ASN A 527 -15.75 -1.80 -9.79
C ASN A 527 -15.25 -2.64 -8.58
N VAL A 528 -14.10 -3.33 -8.70
CA VAL A 528 -13.53 -4.14 -7.60
C VAL A 528 -12.11 -3.67 -7.31
N LYS A 529 -11.92 -3.00 -6.18
CA LYS A 529 -10.62 -2.54 -5.69
C LYS A 529 -9.71 -3.74 -5.40
N LYS A 530 -8.88 -4.13 -6.36
CA LYS A 530 -7.84 -5.17 -6.22
C LYS A 530 -6.51 -4.47 -5.95
N GLU A 531 -5.70 -5.00 -5.04
CA GLU A 531 -4.42 -4.40 -4.66
C GLU A 531 -3.24 -5.16 -5.29
N LEU A 532 -2.24 -4.43 -5.76
CA LEU A 532 -1.03 -5.00 -6.39
C LEU A 532 -0.21 -5.88 -5.43
N SER A 533 -0.21 -5.55 -4.13
CA SER A 533 0.41 -6.36 -3.06
C SER A 533 -0.08 -7.80 -3.03
N ALA A 534 -1.35 -8.05 -3.40
CA ALA A 534 -1.90 -9.39 -3.52
C ALA A 534 -1.25 -10.19 -4.66
N LEU A 535 -0.99 -9.54 -5.81
CA LEU A 535 -0.27 -10.18 -6.91
C LEU A 535 1.18 -10.47 -6.54
N PHE A 536 1.86 -9.54 -5.85
CA PHE A 536 3.22 -9.72 -5.33
C PHE A 536 3.37 -11.00 -4.49
N VAL A 537 2.45 -11.25 -3.55
CA VAL A 537 2.47 -12.47 -2.71
C VAL A 537 2.49 -13.72 -3.58
N TYR A 538 1.61 -13.79 -4.58
CA TYR A 538 1.45 -14.99 -5.43
C TYR A 538 2.62 -15.18 -6.39
N VAL A 539 3.08 -14.11 -7.05
CA VAL A 539 4.25 -14.20 -7.94
C VAL A 539 5.48 -14.63 -7.15
N CYS A 540 5.74 -14.00 -6.00
CA CYS A 540 6.90 -14.32 -5.20
C CYS A 540 6.85 -15.74 -4.63
N MET A 541 5.68 -16.19 -4.19
CA MET A 541 5.48 -17.56 -3.70
C MET A 541 5.69 -18.60 -4.79
N ASP A 542 5.25 -18.35 -6.03
CA ASP A 542 5.42 -19.31 -7.15
C ASP A 542 6.86 -19.32 -7.67
N HIS A 543 7.48 -18.14 -7.83
CA HIS A 543 8.74 -17.99 -8.57
C HIS A 543 9.99 -17.97 -7.67
N TYR A 544 9.93 -17.34 -6.48
CA TYR A 544 11.12 -17.06 -5.70
C TYR A 544 11.22 -17.85 -4.40
N VAL A 545 10.13 -18.31 -3.78
CA VAL A 545 10.21 -19.06 -2.51
C VAL A 545 10.56 -20.52 -2.80
N ALA A 546 11.60 -21.08 -2.18
CA ALA A 546 11.92 -22.50 -2.30
C ALA A 546 10.86 -23.41 -1.65
N GLU A 547 10.80 -24.68 -2.01
CA GLU A 547 9.90 -25.64 -1.34
C GLU A 547 10.21 -25.71 0.16
N GLY A 548 9.22 -25.49 1.02
CA GLY A 548 9.41 -25.35 2.47
C GLY A 548 9.98 -23.99 2.93
N GLY A 549 10.41 -23.12 2.02
CA GLY A 549 10.80 -21.74 2.27
C GLY A 549 9.63 -20.86 2.71
N SER A 550 9.93 -19.70 3.28
CA SER A 550 8.92 -18.80 3.86
C SER A 550 8.93 -17.40 3.25
N LEU A 551 7.77 -16.75 3.23
CA LEU A 551 7.57 -15.39 2.77
C LEU A 551 7.02 -14.55 3.92
N GLY A 552 7.58 -13.35 4.13
CA GLY A 552 7.15 -12.40 5.14
C GLY A 552 6.95 -11.02 4.54
N PHE A 553 5.70 -10.59 4.37
CA PHE A 553 5.39 -9.30 3.75
C PHE A 553 4.57 -8.39 4.66
N VAL A 554 4.86 -7.09 4.57
CA VAL A 554 3.98 -6.04 5.06
C VAL A 554 2.93 -5.75 3.97
N ILE A 555 1.67 -6.02 4.25
CA ILE A 555 0.55 -5.88 3.30
C ILE A 555 -0.63 -5.15 3.95
N THR A 556 -1.70 -4.92 3.20
CA THR A 556 -2.93 -4.39 3.80
C THR A 556 -3.72 -5.52 4.49
N GLN A 557 -4.32 -5.23 5.63
CA GLN A 557 -5.21 -6.13 6.35
C GLN A 557 -6.50 -6.43 5.57
N SER A 558 -6.84 -5.55 4.62
CA SER A 558 -8.07 -5.61 3.82
C SER A 558 -8.19 -6.93 3.05
N VAL A 559 -7.06 -7.53 2.65
CA VAL A 559 -7.00 -8.77 1.89
C VAL A 559 -7.63 -9.97 2.62
N PHE A 560 -7.66 -9.94 3.96
CA PHE A 560 -8.25 -11.01 4.79
C PHE A 560 -9.73 -10.78 5.09
N LYS A 561 -10.17 -9.51 5.12
CA LYS A 561 -11.47 -9.13 5.68
C LYS A 561 -12.49 -8.67 4.64
N THR A 562 -12.07 -8.34 3.41
CA THR A 562 -12.98 -7.79 2.38
C THR A 562 -13.39 -8.82 1.32
N GLY A 563 -14.66 -8.77 0.89
CA GLY A 563 -15.17 -9.64 -0.18
C GLY A 563 -14.45 -9.44 -1.53
N ALA A 564 -13.98 -8.22 -1.81
CA ALA A 564 -13.21 -7.90 -3.01
C ALA A 564 -11.93 -8.75 -3.16
N ASN A 565 -11.39 -9.28 -2.07
CA ASN A 565 -10.12 -10.03 -2.05
C ASN A 565 -10.29 -11.54 -1.86
N GLU A 566 -11.43 -12.12 -2.24
CA GLU A 566 -11.62 -13.58 -2.15
C GLU A 566 -10.57 -14.40 -2.92
N GLY A 567 -10.16 -13.95 -4.10
CA GLY A 567 -9.12 -14.61 -4.90
C GLY A 567 -7.81 -14.75 -4.14
N PHE A 568 -7.46 -13.75 -3.33
CA PHE A 568 -6.26 -13.76 -2.50
C PHE A 568 -6.30 -14.84 -1.41
N ARG A 569 -7.48 -15.12 -0.85
CA ARG A 569 -7.65 -16.08 0.28
C ARG A 569 -7.68 -17.55 -0.13
N ARG A 570 -7.37 -17.87 -1.39
CA ARG A 570 -7.22 -19.25 -1.88
C ARG A 570 -5.95 -19.92 -1.39
N PHE A 571 -4.91 -19.12 -1.16
CA PHE A 571 -3.58 -19.55 -0.73
C PHE A 571 -2.99 -20.70 -1.56
N SER A 572 -3.14 -20.60 -2.89
CA SER A 572 -2.60 -21.60 -3.82
C SER A 572 -2.21 -20.97 -5.15
N CYS A 573 -0.96 -21.17 -5.56
CA CYS A 573 -0.43 -20.69 -6.84
C CYS A 573 -0.90 -21.61 -7.98
N GLY A 574 -2.17 -21.47 -8.39
CA GLY A 574 -2.85 -22.40 -9.30
C GLY A 574 -3.45 -23.61 -8.55
N GLU A 575 -3.82 -24.67 -9.26
CA GLU A 575 -4.60 -25.78 -8.66
C GLU A 575 -3.81 -26.74 -7.75
N LYS A 576 -2.48 -26.81 -7.89
CA LYS A 576 -1.66 -27.86 -7.23
C LYS A 576 -0.45 -27.34 -6.45
N LYS A 577 -0.36 -26.04 -6.19
CA LYS A 577 0.76 -25.43 -5.47
C LYS A 577 0.26 -24.63 -4.26
N PRO A 578 -0.21 -25.30 -3.21
CA PRO A 578 -0.70 -24.62 -2.02
C PRO A 578 0.44 -23.94 -1.26
N PHE A 579 0.10 -22.88 -0.55
CA PHE A 579 0.94 -22.29 0.47
C PHE A 579 0.15 -22.06 1.76
N ARG A 580 0.86 -22.13 2.88
CA ARG A 580 0.28 -22.07 4.21
C ARG A 580 0.50 -20.69 4.78
N VAL A 581 -0.55 -20.00 5.16
CA VAL A 581 -0.43 -18.85 6.06
C VAL A 581 -0.07 -19.37 7.46
N LYS A 582 1.12 -18.99 7.96
CA LYS A 582 1.63 -19.39 9.27
C LYS A 582 1.12 -18.48 10.38
N SER A 583 1.12 -17.17 10.13
CA SER A 583 0.64 -16.17 11.07
C SER A 583 0.29 -14.87 10.35
N VAL A 584 -0.53 -14.06 11.00
CA VAL A 584 -0.78 -12.66 10.62
C VAL A 584 -0.63 -11.77 11.86
N SER A 585 0.20 -10.74 11.80
CA SER A 585 0.15 -9.64 12.77
C SER A 585 -0.75 -8.54 12.22
N ASP A 586 -1.82 -8.17 12.93
CA ASP A 586 -2.70 -7.06 12.60
C ASP A 586 -2.25 -5.80 13.35
N LEU A 587 -1.70 -4.86 12.60
CA LEU A 587 -1.21 -3.57 13.10
C LEU A 587 -2.17 -2.42 12.71
N SER A 588 -3.42 -2.73 12.35
CA SER A 588 -4.40 -1.75 11.91
C SER A 588 -4.74 -0.69 12.95
N LEU A 589 -4.58 -1.01 14.24
CA LEU A 589 -4.76 -0.06 15.35
C LEU A 589 -3.48 0.71 15.68
N LEU A 590 -2.31 0.20 15.29
CA LEU A 590 -1.01 0.82 15.56
C LEU A 590 -0.64 1.87 14.50
N LEU A 591 -1.13 1.70 13.26
CA LEU A 591 -0.89 2.61 12.12
C LEU A 591 0.62 2.92 11.96
N PRO A 592 1.45 1.93 11.56
CA PRO A 592 2.90 2.05 11.58
C PRO A 592 3.48 3.03 10.53
N PHE A 593 2.67 3.52 9.58
CA PHE A 593 3.09 4.42 8.51
C PHE A 593 2.38 5.77 8.62
N GLU A 594 3.11 6.89 8.51
CA GLU A 594 2.56 8.22 8.74
C GLU A 594 1.45 8.57 7.72
N ASN A 595 0.28 8.97 8.23
CA ASN A 595 -0.91 9.36 7.45
C ASN A 595 -1.43 8.30 6.46
N ALA A 596 -0.96 7.04 6.58
CA ALA A 596 -1.58 5.94 5.88
C ALA A 596 -2.87 5.55 6.61
N ILE A 597 -4.03 5.86 6.02
CA ILE A 597 -5.33 5.29 6.43
C ILE A 597 -5.36 3.76 6.18
N ASN A 598 -4.35 3.26 5.47
CA ASN A 598 -4.21 1.87 5.09
C ASN A 598 -3.92 1.00 6.32
N ARG A 599 -4.79 0.02 6.50
CA ARG A 599 -4.76 -0.94 7.60
C ARG A 599 -3.62 -1.91 7.37
N THR A 600 -2.60 -1.86 8.22
CA THR A 600 -1.37 -2.62 8.02
C THR A 600 -1.47 -4.01 8.64
N ALA A 601 -0.98 -5.01 7.94
CA ALA A 601 -0.77 -6.36 8.46
C ALA A 601 0.60 -6.90 8.03
N VAL A 602 1.19 -7.77 8.85
CA VAL A 602 2.34 -8.61 8.47
C VAL A 602 1.82 -10.02 8.21
N LEU A 603 2.08 -10.54 7.01
CA LEU A 603 1.74 -11.90 6.60
C LEU A 603 3.01 -12.77 6.60
N ILE A 604 2.98 -13.87 7.34
CA ILE A 604 3.98 -14.94 7.21
C ILE A 604 3.34 -16.14 6.53
N ALA A 605 3.95 -16.60 5.44
CA ALA A 605 3.49 -17.74 4.66
C ALA A 605 4.63 -18.73 4.36
N GLN A 606 4.29 -19.98 4.03
CA GLN A 606 5.26 -21.03 3.67
C GLN A 606 4.80 -21.81 2.45
N ARG A 607 5.72 -22.05 1.51
CA ARG A 607 5.46 -22.83 0.30
C ARG A 607 5.31 -24.33 0.63
N GLY A 608 4.42 -25.00 -0.09
CA GLY A 608 4.36 -26.46 -0.14
C GLY A 608 3.32 -27.13 0.76
N LYS A 609 2.62 -26.36 1.58
CA LYS A 609 1.61 -26.86 2.52
C LYS A 609 0.32 -26.08 2.36
N ALA A 610 -0.83 -26.73 2.53
CA ALA A 610 -2.11 -26.03 2.60
C ALA A 610 -2.22 -25.24 3.91
N THR A 611 -3.00 -24.16 3.88
CA THR A 611 -3.32 -23.40 5.09
C THR A 611 -4.18 -24.24 6.03
N GLU A 612 -3.71 -24.42 7.26
CA GLU A 612 -4.47 -25.01 8.36
C GLU A 612 -5.18 -23.88 9.11
N TYR A 613 -6.51 -23.90 9.14
CA TYR A 613 -7.30 -22.86 9.78
C TYR A 613 -7.30 -22.98 11.31
N GLN A 614 -7.67 -21.87 11.96
CA GLN A 614 -7.14 -21.45 13.27
C GLN A 614 -5.71 -20.92 13.15
N VAL A 615 -5.50 -20.11 12.10
CA VAL A 615 -4.24 -19.41 11.84
C VAL A 615 -3.98 -18.46 13.01
N PRO A 616 -2.78 -18.47 13.63
CA PRO A 616 -2.37 -17.47 14.60
C PRO A 616 -2.55 -16.04 14.08
N TYR A 617 -3.27 -15.22 14.83
CA TYR A 617 -3.58 -13.84 14.48
C TYR A 617 -3.22 -12.94 15.66
N TYR A 618 -2.24 -12.07 15.51
CA TYR A 618 -1.73 -11.24 16.60
C TYR A 618 -2.25 -9.81 16.43
N LEU A 619 -3.20 -9.39 17.27
CA LEU A 619 -3.72 -8.02 17.22
C LEU A 619 -2.85 -7.10 18.08
N TRP A 620 -2.24 -6.09 17.46
CA TRP A 620 -1.39 -5.10 18.13
C TRP A 620 -2.23 -3.88 18.51
N VAL A 621 -2.27 -3.57 19.80
CA VAL A 621 -3.10 -2.49 20.35
C VAL A 621 -2.18 -1.52 21.10
N PRO A 622 -2.14 -0.23 20.74
CA PRO A 622 -1.33 0.73 21.49
C PRO A 622 -1.89 0.95 22.91
N GLU A 623 -1.02 1.12 23.91
CA GLU A 623 -1.44 1.35 25.29
C GLU A 623 -2.12 2.70 25.49
N SER A 624 -1.70 3.70 24.73
CA SER A 624 -2.29 5.03 24.65
C SER A 624 -2.72 5.31 23.21
N PRO A 625 -3.78 6.11 22.97
CA PRO A 625 -4.07 6.62 21.64
C PRO A 625 -2.85 7.40 21.14
N ARG A 626 -2.18 6.90 20.10
CA ARG A 626 -0.94 7.50 19.59
C ARG A 626 -1.03 7.77 18.10
N SER A 627 -0.33 8.81 17.68
CA SER A 627 0.13 8.97 16.30
C SER A 627 1.19 7.92 15.99
N THR A 628 1.33 7.62 14.70
CA THR A 628 2.33 6.76 14.05
C THR A 628 3.65 6.57 14.83
N ILE A 629 4.12 5.31 14.95
CA ILE A 629 5.45 4.97 15.45
C ILE A 629 6.38 4.71 14.27
N GLU A 630 7.11 5.73 13.79
CA GLU A 630 8.04 5.55 12.67
C GLU A 630 9.48 5.24 13.10
N GLU A 631 9.94 5.80 14.22
CA GLU A 631 11.34 5.76 14.65
C GLU A 631 11.44 5.29 16.11
N ALA A 632 11.56 3.99 16.29
CA ALA A 632 11.77 3.36 17.58
C ALA A 632 12.49 2.02 17.38
N GLU A 633 13.16 1.54 18.44
CA GLU A 633 13.61 0.15 18.52
C GLU A 633 12.41 -0.75 18.77
N LEU A 634 12.44 -1.98 18.24
CA LEU A 634 11.32 -2.93 18.41
C LEU A 634 11.02 -3.18 19.89
N SER A 635 12.04 -3.25 20.76
CA SER A 635 11.88 -3.43 22.20
C SER A 635 11.08 -2.28 22.84
N THR A 636 11.30 -1.04 22.43
CA THR A 636 10.52 0.12 22.88
C THR A 636 9.08 0.03 22.40
N VAL A 637 8.85 -0.31 21.13
CA VAL A 637 7.49 -0.49 20.59
C VAL A 637 6.73 -1.56 21.36
N LEU A 638 7.38 -2.69 21.65
CA LEU A 638 6.79 -3.80 22.40
C LEU A 638 6.41 -3.43 23.84
N GLN A 639 7.08 -2.44 24.45
CA GLN A 639 6.71 -1.94 25.79
C GLN A 639 5.46 -1.04 25.76
N GLU A 640 5.10 -0.52 24.60
CA GLU A 640 4.03 0.47 24.43
C GLU A 640 2.79 -0.10 23.72
N VAL A 641 2.82 -1.40 23.44
CA VAL A 641 1.74 -2.13 22.76
C VAL A 641 1.34 -3.38 23.53
N GLN A 642 0.04 -3.66 23.54
CA GLN A 642 -0.53 -4.92 23.99
C GLN A 642 -0.76 -5.81 22.77
N ILE A 643 -0.11 -6.97 22.74
CA ILE A 643 -0.30 -7.97 21.70
C ILE A 643 -1.30 -9.00 22.21
N HIS A 644 -2.40 -9.18 21.48
CA HIS A 644 -3.41 -10.18 21.80
C HIS A 644 -3.30 -11.40 20.87
N ASP A 645 -3.19 -12.58 21.48
CA ASP A 645 -3.20 -13.88 20.80
C ASP A 645 -4.61 -14.26 20.36
N TRP A 646 -4.91 -14.01 19.09
CA TRP A 646 -6.18 -14.35 18.45
C TRP A 646 -5.99 -15.46 17.43
N LEU A 647 -7.11 -15.97 16.93
CA LEU A 647 -7.17 -16.98 15.87
C LEU A 647 -7.97 -16.44 14.69
N ALA A 648 -7.62 -16.89 13.49
CA ALA A 648 -8.32 -16.59 12.25
C ALA A 648 -8.82 -17.84 11.53
N SER A 649 -10.03 -17.79 10.97
CA SER A 649 -10.54 -18.78 10.00
C SER A 649 -11.58 -18.13 9.08
N PRO A 650 -11.93 -18.74 7.92
CA PRO A 650 -13.00 -18.26 7.06
C PRO A 650 -14.32 -18.21 7.83
N VAL A 651 -15.08 -17.13 7.68
CA VAL A 651 -16.39 -16.96 8.33
C VAL A 651 -17.40 -17.99 7.84
N GLU A 652 -17.34 -18.36 6.55
CA GLU A 652 -18.15 -19.41 5.93
C GLU A 652 -17.30 -20.68 5.81
N PRO A 653 -17.46 -21.70 6.68
CA PRO A 653 -16.65 -22.92 6.63
C PRO A 653 -16.76 -23.68 5.30
N SER A 654 -17.89 -23.56 4.61
CA SER A 654 -18.08 -24.16 3.28
C SER A 654 -17.40 -23.40 2.14
N VAL A 655 -16.89 -22.18 2.41
CA VAL A 655 -16.24 -21.31 1.42
C VAL A 655 -14.90 -20.83 2.01
N PRO A 656 -13.79 -21.56 1.79
CA PRO A 656 -12.47 -21.22 2.31
C PRO A 656 -12.00 -19.80 1.96
N GLU A 657 -12.45 -19.25 0.82
CA GLU A 657 -12.14 -17.91 0.34
C GLU A 657 -13.00 -16.80 0.97
N SER A 658 -13.94 -17.16 1.86
CA SER A 658 -14.73 -16.17 2.60
C SER A 658 -13.84 -15.30 3.49
N THR A 659 -14.37 -14.16 3.90
CA THR A 659 -13.67 -13.22 4.79
C THR A 659 -13.33 -13.90 6.11
N TRP A 660 -12.27 -13.48 6.79
CA TRP A 660 -11.84 -14.12 8.03
C TRP A 660 -12.61 -13.64 9.26
N LEU A 661 -13.03 -14.58 10.10
CA LEU A 661 -13.43 -14.36 11.49
C LEU A 661 -12.15 -14.30 12.33
N THR A 662 -11.97 -13.26 13.15
CA THR A 662 -10.82 -13.14 14.06
C THR A 662 -11.29 -12.86 15.47
N ALA A 663 -10.82 -13.65 16.45
CA ALA A 663 -11.18 -13.45 17.85
C ALA A 663 -10.17 -14.12 18.79
N SER A 664 -10.25 -13.81 20.08
CA SER A 664 -9.45 -14.50 21.11
C SER A 664 -9.73 -16.00 21.10
N SER A 665 -8.72 -16.80 21.44
CA SER A 665 -8.82 -18.27 21.49
C SER A 665 -10.00 -18.79 22.33
N GLN A 666 -10.42 -18.04 23.35
CA GLN A 666 -11.57 -18.40 24.20
C GLN A 666 -12.92 -18.05 23.57
N ALA A 667 -13.02 -16.93 22.85
CA ALA A 667 -14.27 -16.49 22.22
C ALA A 667 -14.50 -17.19 20.87
N PHE A 668 -13.42 -17.52 20.16
CA PHE A 668 -13.45 -18.05 18.80
C PHE A 668 -14.37 -19.27 18.61
N PRO A 669 -14.31 -20.35 19.43
CA PRO A 669 -15.19 -21.50 19.29
C PRO A 669 -16.66 -21.16 19.54
N ILE A 670 -16.93 -20.15 20.38
CA ILE A 670 -18.28 -19.72 20.73
C ILE A 670 -18.87 -18.89 19.58
N LEU A 671 -18.08 -18.00 18.97
CA LEU A 671 -18.50 -17.22 17.81
C LEU A 671 -18.84 -18.11 16.61
N ASN A 672 -18.12 -19.21 16.39
CA ASN A 672 -18.46 -20.21 15.38
C ASN A 672 -19.80 -20.92 15.63
N LYS A 673 -20.43 -20.76 16.80
CA LYS A 673 -21.81 -21.19 17.04
C LYS A 673 -22.84 -20.17 16.53
N VAL A 674 -22.46 -18.89 16.47
CA VAL A 674 -23.31 -17.74 16.15
C VAL A 674 -23.25 -17.36 14.67
N ILE A 675 -22.06 -17.38 14.08
CA ILE A 675 -21.81 -17.00 12.68
C ILE A 675 -21.30 -18.20 11.87
N GLY A 676 -21.61 -18.26 10.59
CA GLY A 676 -21.20 -19.34 9.70
C GLY A 676 -21.59 -19.08 8.24
N ASP A 677 -21.96 -20.16 7.54
CA ASP A 677 -22.44 -20.09 6.17
C ASP A 677 -23.66 -19.16 6.04
N ARG A 678 -23.69 -18.37 4.97
CA ARG A 678 -24.74 -17.38 4.74
C ARG A 678 -26.11 -18.04 4.53
N SER A 679 -27.14 -17.44 5.10
CA SER A 679 -28.54 -17.80 4.86
C SER A 679 -29.04 -17.22 3.53
N PRO A 680 -29.44 -18.05 2.55
CA PRO A 680 -30.01 -17.57 1.30
C PRO A 680 -31.35 -16.84 1.48
N SER A 681 -32.14 -17.21 2.50
CA SER A 681 -33.44 -16.58 2.76
C SER A 681 -33.28 -15.16 3.30
N ILE A 682 -32.32 -14.94 4.19
CA ILE A 682 -31.97 -13.59 4.67
C ILE A 682 -31.34 -12.78 3.54
N MET A 683 -30.35 -13.31 2.83
CA MET A 683 -29.68 -12.59 1.74
C MET A 683 -30.65 -12.09 0.66
N LYS A 684 -31.66 -12.89 0.29
CA LYS A 684 -32.69 -12.50 -0.70
C LYS A 684 -33.63 -11.39 -0.23
N ARG A 685 -33.65 -11.07 1.06
CA ARG A 685 -34.52 -10.03 1.65
C ARG A 685 -33.76 -8.86 2.24
N THR A 686 -32.43 -8.82 2.08
CA THR A 686 -31.60 -7.73 2.57
C THR A 686 -31.22 -6.79 1.43
N TYR A 687 -31.54 -5.50 1.59
CA TYR A 687 -31.40 -4.49 0.54
C TYR A 687 -30.68 -3.26 1.05
N ALA A 688 -30.07 -2.50 0.13
CA ALA A 688 -29.60 -1.16 0.41
C ALA A 688 -30.74 -0.14 0.26
N GLY A 689 -30.69 0.93 1.05
CA GLY A 689 -31.62 2.04 0.94
C GLY A 689 -31.48 2.81 -0.38
N SER A 690 -32.43 3.72 -0.60
CA SER A 690 -32.56 4.49 -1.83
C SER A 690 -31.34 5.37 -2.08
N CYS A 691 -30.81 5.35 -3.32
CA CYS A 691 -29.64 6.11 -3.71
C CYS A 691 -30.00 7.19 -4.74
N THR A 692 -29.97 8.45 -4.31
CA THR A 692 -30.44 9.57 -5.13
C THR A 692 -29.30 10.28 -5.88
N TRP A 693 -28.04 10.10 -5.47
CA TRP A 693 -26.86 10.82 -5.98
C TRP A 693 -26.95 12.37 -5.93
N LEU A 694 -28.03 12.94 -5.39
CA LEU A 694 -28.23 14.38 -5.20
C LEU A 694 -29.26 14.61 -4.08
N ASN A 695 -28.89 14.18 -2.87
CA ASN A 695 -29.76 14.16 -1.70
C ASN A 695 -30.45 15.52 -1.45
N GLY A 696 -29.77 16.64 -1.69
CA GLY A 696 -30.34 17.97 -1.47
C GLY A 696 -31.51 18.38 -2.36
N VAL A 697 -31.83 17.62 -3.41
CA VAL A 697 -33.08 17.79 -4.19
C VAL A 697 -34.19 16.87 -3.67
N PHE A 698 -33.88 15.60 -3.42
CA PHE A 698 -34.89 14.60 -3.09
C PHE A 698 -35.30 14.60 -1.61
N TRP A 699 -34.40 15.01 -0.71
CA TRP A 699 -34.67 15.10 0.71
C TRP A 699 -35.26 16.47 1.04
N VAL A 700 -36.38 16.45 1.74
CA VAL A 700 -37.21 17.63 1.96
C VAL A 700 -37.70 17.67 3.39
N GLU A 701 -37.95 18.88 3.89
CA GLU A 701 -38.57 19.10 5.19
C GLU A 701 -39.93 19.79 5.02
N PRO A 702 -40.89 19.52 5.89
CA PRO A 702 -42.20 20.15 5.86
C PRO A 702 -42.09 21.57 6.41
N VAL A 703 -42.70 22.54 5.71
CA VAL A 703 -42.82 23.92 6.18
C VAL A 703 -44.23 24.18 6.68
N LYS A 704 -45.25 23.77 5.90
CA LYS A 704 -46.67 23.96 6.24
C LYS A 704 -47.54 22.95 5.49
N THR A 705 -48.59 22.48 6.15
CA THR A 705 -49.62 21.61 5.55
C THR A 705 -50.82 22.43 5.06
N GLU A 706 -51.25 22.25 3.81
CA GLU A 706 -52.42 22.94 3.24
C GLU A 706 -53.32 21.96 2.45
N ARG A 707 -54.37 21.42 3.08
CA ARG A 707 -55.27 20.41 2.46
C ARG A 707 -54.45 19.26 1.80
N ARG A 708 -54.87 18.70 0.65
CA ARG A 708 -54.17 17.61 -0.09
C ARG A 708 -52.81 18.03 -0.73
N ARG A 709 -52.15 19.05 -0.18
CA ARG A 709 -50.88 19.62 -0.68
C ARG A 709 -50.00 20.00 0.50
N ARG A 710 -48.69 19.91 0.33
CA ARG A 710 -47.71 20.23 1.37
C ARG A 710 -46.71 21.24 0.85
N ILE A 711 -46.48 22.30 1.61
CA ILE A 711 -45.38 23.22 1.36
C ILE A 711 -44.14 22.59 1.98
N ILE A 712 -43.20 22.23 1.11
CA ILE A 712 -41.93 21.61 1.49
C ILE A 712 -40.78 22.57 1.21
N ARG A 713 -39.65 22.33 1.87
CA ARG A 713 -38.35 22.93 1.54
C ARG A 713 -37.35 21.82 1.25
N ASN A 714 -36.64 21.88 0.13
CA ASN A 714 -35.57 20.90 -0.14
C ASN A 714 -34.33 21.21 0.70
N LEU A 715 -33.59 20.17 1.09
CA LEU A 715 -32.35 20.30 1.84
C LEU A 715 -31.17 20.69 0.91
N GLY A 716 -31.22 21.84 0.25
CA GLY A 716 -30.23 22.19 -0.80
C GLY A 716 -28.77 22.26 -0.33
N ASN A 717 -28.54 22.42 0.97
CA ASN A 717 -27.21 22.59 1.57
C ASN A 717 -26.54 21.29 2.03
N ILE A 718 -27.07 20.10 1.73
CA ILE A 718 -26.46 18.82 2.13
C ILE A 718 -25.74 18.09 0.99
N GLY A 719 -24.81 17.18 1.35
CA GLY A 719 -24.01 16.40 0.41
C GLY A 719 -22.94 17.22 -0.32
N ARG A 720 -22.13 16.55 -1.16
CA ARG A 720 -21.00 17.19 -1.87
C ARG A 720 -21.44 18.24 -2.90
N THR A 721 -22.56 18.01 -3.59
CA THR A 721 -23.11 18.95 -4.57
C THR A 721 -24.26 19.71 -3.95
N LYS A 722 -24.04 21.00 -3.65
CA LYS A 722 -25.05 21.89 -3.11
C LYS A 722 -25.96 22.42 -4.23
N VAL A 723 -27.25 22.63 -3.92
CA VAL A 723 -28.25 23.17 -4.85
C VAL A 723 -29.04 24.29 -4.17
N GLU A 724 -29.77 25.08 -4.96
CA GLU A 724 -30.67 26.10 -4.43
C GLU A 724 -31.69 25.47 -3.44
N SER A 725 -31.86 26.10 -2.27
CA SER A 725 -32.92 25.73 -1.33
C SER A 725 -34.17 26.54 -1.65
N ILE A 726 -35.24 25.85 -2.02
CA ILE A 726 -36.52 26.45 -2.42
C ILE A 726 -37.65 25.91 -1.56
N THR A 727 -38.64 26.76 -1.33
CA THR A 727 -39.87 26.41 -0.61
C THR A 727 -41.04 26.45 -1.58
N VAL A 728 -41.66 25.31 -1.85
CA VAL A 728 -42.75 25.18 -2.84
C VAL A 728 -43.83 24.20 -2.38
N PRO A 729 -45.08 24.35 -2.85
CA PRO A 729 -46.09 23.31 -2.66
C PRO A 729 -45.81 22.09 -3.56
N VAL A 730 -46.06 20.89 -3.05
CA VAL A 730 -46.09 19.63 -3.81
C VAL A 730 -47.32 18.80 -3.46
N GLU A 731 -47.69 17.87 -4.34
CA GLU A 731 -48.66 16.82 -4.03
C GLU A 731 -48.09 15.77 -3.05
N ASP A 732 -48.96 15.19 -2.23
CA ASP A 732 -48.56 14.23 -1.18
C ASP A 732 -48.23 12.84 -1.73
N ASP A 733 -48.68 12.50 -2.94
CA ASP A 733 -48.63 11.14 -3.50
C ASP A 733 -47.22 10.52 -3.44
N PHE A 734 -46.18 11.34 -3.63
CA PHE A 734 -44.78 10.89 -3.71
C PHE A 734 -43.94 11.22 -2.48
N LEU A 735 -44.55 11.74 -1.40
CA LEU A 735 -43.86 12.02 -0.14
C LEU A 735 -43.85 10.80 0.76
N PHE A 736 -42.68 10.46 1.30
CA PHE A 736 -42.50 9.39 2.27
C PHE A 736 -41.63 9.86 3.44
N PRO A 737 -41.83 9.34 4.66
CA PRO A 737 -40.88 9.54 5.75
C PRO A 737 -39.51 8.97 5.36
N LEU A 738 -38.45 9.78 5.52
CA LEU A 738 -37.08 9.42 5.21
C LEU A 738 -36.34 9.04 6.48
N LEU A 739 -35.66 7.89 6.44
CA LEU A 739 -34.77 7.43 7.50
C LEU A 739 -33.32 7.47 7.01
N ARG A 740 -32.45 8.19 7.73
CA ARG A 740 -31.03 8.37 7.39
C ARG A 740 -30.14 7.63 8.38
N GLY A 741 -28.86 7.44 8.05
CA GLY A 741 -27.89 6.77 8.92
C GLY A 741 -27.74 7.41 10.31
N ARG A 742 -27.96 8.73 10.43
CA ARG A 742 -27.98 9.46 11.71
C ARG A 742 -29.27 9.31 12.51
N ASP A 743 -30.31 8.77 11.89
CA ASP A 743 -31.64 8.59 12.49
C ASP A 743 -31.80 7.18 13.11
N VAL A 744 -30.76 6.34 13.00
CA VAL A 744 -30.75 4.95 13.44
C VAL A 744 -29.65 4.74 14.48
N HIS A 745 -30.04 4.18 15.62
CA HIS A 745 -29.17 3.71 16.68
C HIS A 745 -29.59 2.29 17.09
N ALA A 746 -28.85 1.67 18.02
CA ALA A 746 -29.29 0.42 18.63
C ALA A 746 -30.71 0.59 19.21
N TRP A 747 -31.65 -0.23 18.73
CA TRP A 747 -33.06 -0.26 19.18
C TRP A 747 -33.87 1.02 18.92
N HIS A 748 -33.35 1.97 18.14
CA HIS A 748 -34.04 3.21 17.85
C HIS A 748 -33.92 3.57 16.37
N ALA A 749 -35.06 3.85 15.75
CA ALA A 749 -35.16 4.38 14.40
C ALA A 749 -36.35 5.33 14.33
N GLU A 750 -36.09 6.61 14.06
CA GLU A 750 -37.13 7.63 13.96
C GLU A 750 -36.85 8.56 12.77
N PRO A 751 -37.72 8.63 11.74
CA PRO A 751 -37.54 9.53 10.62
C PRO A 751 -37.39 10.99 11.09
N SER A 752 -36.48 11.74 10.48
CA SER A 752 -36.26 13.16 10.81
C SER A 752 -36.39 14.09 9.59
N ALA A 753 -36.77 13.54 8.44
CA ALA A 753 -37.05 14.27 7.21
C ALA A 753 -38.05 13.49 6.33
N MET A 754 -38.41 14.05 5.17
CA MET A 754 -39.16 13.37 4.13
C MET A 754 -38.30 13.19 2.87
N ILE A 755 -38.69 12.26 2.01
CA ILE A 755 -38.14 12.07 0.68
C ILE A 755 -39.26 12.11 -0.36
N LEU A 756 -39.00 12.80 -1.47
CA LEU A 756 -39.91 12.90 -2.60
C LEU A 756 -39.47 11.93 -3.71
N LEU A 757 -40.20 10.82 -3.91
CA LEU A 757 -39.87 9.77 -4.87
C LEU A 757 -41.00 9.58 -5.89
N PRO A 758 -40.89 10.12 -7.11
CA PRO A 758 -41.89 9.97 -8.17
C PRO A 758 -41.77 8.60 -8.85
N HIS A 759 -41.95 7.53 -8.07
CA HIS A 759 -41.97 6.14 -8.53
C HIS A 759 -43.39 5.57 -8.40
N ARG A 760 -43.71 4.57 -9.22
CA ARG A 760 -45.06 4.03 -9.25
C ARG A 760 -45.34 3.16 -8.02
N ALA A 761 -46.56 3.20 -7.48
CA ALA A 761 -46.91 2.42 -6.29
C ALA A 761 -47.10 0.92 -6.56
N ASP A 762 -47.44 0.53 -7.80
CA ASP A 762 -47.61 -0.85 -8.25
C ASP A 762 -46.28 -1.54 -8.60
N ASP A 763 -45.33 -0.78 -9.16
CA ASP A 763 -43.94 -1.18 -9.35
C ASP A 763 -43.00 -0.04 -8.98
N PHE A 764 -42.52 -0.08 -7.74
CA PHE A 764 -41.67 0.99 -7.20
C PHE A 764 -40.27 0.99 -7.82
N SER A 765 -39.91 0.00 -8.64
CA SER A 765 -38.66 0.04 -9.40
C SER A 765 -38.74 0.99 -10.60
N GLU A 766 -39.95 1.30 -11.08
CA GLU A 766 -40.17 2.14 -12.25
C GLU A 766 -40.54 3.58 -11.85
N PRO A 767 -39.86 4.60 -12.41
CA PRO A 767 -40.26 5.98 -12.22
C PRO A 767 -41.60 6.24 -12.91
N VAL A 768 -42.39 7.16 -12.38
CA VAL A 768 -43.60 7.65 -13.05
C VAL A 768 -43.17 8.37 -14.33
N SER A 769 -43.84 8.12 -15.46
CA SER A 769 -43.44 8.78 -16.71
C SER A 769 -43.68 10.28 -16.65
N VAL A 770 -42.94 11.06 -17.45
CA VAL A 770 -43.09 12.53 -17.52
C VAL A 770 -44.53 12.93 -17.87
N ALA A 771 -45.21 12.19 -18.75
CA ALA A 771 -46.58 12.48 -19.16
C ALA A 771 -47.59 12.22 -18.02
N GLU A 772 -47.42 11.12 -17.29
CA GLU A 772 -48.24 10.80 -16.12
C GLU A 772 -48.02 11.79 -14.99
N LEU A 773 -46.75 12.13 -14.68
CA LEU A 773 -46.43 13.06 -13.59
C LEU A 773 -46.97 14.47 -13.86
N LYS A 774 -46.86 14.96 -15.11
CA LYS A 774 -47.46 16.25 -15.52
C LYS A 774 -48.98 16.29 -15.36
N ARG A 775 -49.66 15.16 -15.55
CA ARG A 775 -51.13 15.07 -15.48
C ARG A 775 -51.63 14.86 -14.05
N GLY A 776 -50.98 13.97 -13.30
CA GLY A 776 -51.41 13.57 -11.96
C GLY A 776 -50.88 14.45 -10.83
N SER A 777 -49.63 14.92 -10.95
CA SER A 777 -48.94 15.69 -9.90
C SER A 777 -48.06 16.81 -10.49
N PRO A 778 -48.69 17.83 -11.10
CA PRO A 778 -47.98 18.89 -11.80
C PRO A 778 -47.06 19.71 -10.91
N LEU A 779 -47.33 19.88 -9.61
CA LEU A 779 -46.47 20.64 -8.71
C LEU A 779 -45.17 19.88 -8.42
N THR A 780 -45.25 18.57 -8.18
CA THR A 780 -44.08 17.68 -8.10
C THR A 780 -43.24 17.73 -9.37
N PHE A 781 -43.87 17.72 -10.56
CA PHE A 781 -43.13 17.87 -11.82
C PHE A 781 -42.40 19.22 -11.90
N GLN A 782 -43.08 20.33 -11.59
CA GLN A 782 -42.49 21.68 -11.61
C GLN A 782 -41.30 21.79 -10.65
N PHE A 783 -41.39 21.16 -9.47
CA PHE A 783 -40.28 21.09 -8.51
C PHE A 783 -39.04 20.43 -9.13
N PHE A 784 -39.17 19.22 -9.68
CA PHE A 784 -38.03 18.53 -10.29
C PHE A 784 -37.52 19.25 -11.55
N GLN A 785 -38.42 19.85 -12.35
CA GLN A 785 -38.05 20.59 -13.56
C GLN A 785 -37.06 21.73 -13.26
N ARG A 786 -37.17 22.39 -12.11
CA ARG A 786 -36.23 23.43 -11.68
C ARG A 786 -34.79 22.92 -11.51
N PHE A 787 -34.63 21.63 -11.24
CA PHE A 787 -33.33 20.97 -11.06
C PHE A 787 -32.93 20.05 -12.23
N ASP A 788 -33.62 20.10 -13.38
CA ASP A 788 -33.40 19.19 -14.52
C ASP A 788 -31.92 19.09 -14.93
N LYS A 789 -31.25 20.24 -15.05
CA LYS A 789 -29.84 20.32 -15.43
C LYS A 789 -28.92 19.62 -14.43
N GLN A 790 -29.16 19.80 -13.13
CA GLN A 790 -28.40 19.19 -12.04
C GLN A 790 -28.68 17.68 -11.98
N LEU A 791 -29.95 17.28 -12.11
CA LEU A 791 -30.38 15.89 -12.07
C LEU A 791 -29.80 15.05 -13.22
N LYS A 792 -29.71 15.63 -14.43
CA LYS A 792 -29.08 14.97 -15.59
C LYS A 792 -27.56 14.83 -15.50
N ARG A 793 -26.90 15.61 -14.64
CA ARG A 793 -25.44 15.54 -14.44
C ARG A 793 -25.01 14.48 -13.42
N ARG A 794 -25.96 13.87 -12.69
CA ARG A 794 -25.67 12.86 -11.67
C ARG A 794 -25.08 11.61 -12.32
N SER A 795 -24.09 11.01 -11.68
CA SER A 795 -23.53 9.72 -12.11
C SER A 795 -24.59 8.62 -12.22
N GLY A 796 -25.56 8.60 -11.29
CA GLY A 796 -26.70 7.68 -11.35
C GLY A 796 -27.58 7.83 -12.59
N TYR A 797 -27.79 9.07 -13.08
CA TYR A 797 -28.54 9.27 -14.33
C TYR A 797 -27.77 8.71 -15.53
N SER A 798 -26.46 8.98 -15.62
CA SER A 798 -25.61 8.40 -16.65
C SER A 798 -25.65 6.86 -16.66
N GLN A 799 -25.82 6.23 -15.49
CA GLN A 799 -25.96 4.77 -15.36
C GLN A 799 -27.35 4.25 -15.77
N LEU A 800 -28.43 4.96 -15.45
CA LEU A 800 -29.81 4.46 -15.56
C LEU A 800 -30.60 4.95 -16.78
N HIS A 801 -30.24 6.11 -17.36
CA HIS A 801 -31.05 6.78 -18.39
C HIS A 801 -31.34 5.96 -19.65
N LYS A 802 -30.52 4.94 -19.93
CA LYS A 802 -30.71 4.05 -21.09
C LYS A 802 -31.96 3.17 -20.94
N SER A 803 -32.27 2.73 -19.73
CA SER A 803 -33.46 1.93 -19.44
C SER A 803 -34.59 2.76 -18.85
N ARG A 804 -34.27 3.85 -18.13
CA ARG A 804 -35.21 4.70 -17.40
C ARG A 804 -34.92 6.19 -17.69
N PRO A 805 -35.48 6.76 -18.77
CA PRO A 805 -35.05 8.07 -19.31
C PRO A 805 -35.43 9.28 -18.44
N GLU A 806 -36.32 9.10 -17.45
CA GLU A 806 -36.81 10.14 -16.55
C GLU A 806 -35.65 10.78 -15.77
N PHE A 807 -35.48 12.09 -15.91
CA PHE A 807 -34.35 12.82 -15.33
C PHE A 807 -34.31 12.77 -13.78
N TYR A 808 -35.45 12.51 -13.14
CA TYR A 808 -35.60 12.33 -11.69
C TYR A 808 -35.47 10.86 -11.22
N VAL A 809 -35.01 9.93 -12.07
CA VAL A 809 -34.81 8.52 -11.67
C VAL A 809 -33.86 8.36 -10.47
N VAL A 810 -34.17 7.41 -9.59
CA VAL A 810 -33.43 7.07 -8.37
C VAL A 810 -33.01 5.59 -8.40
N GLY A 811 -31.84 5.28 -7.84
CA GLY A 811 -31.30 3.92 -7.76
C GLY A 811 -31.71 3.21 -6.46
N ASN A 812 -31.49 1.89 -6.42
CA ASN A 812 -31.94 1.01 -5.33
C ASN A 812 -33.45 1.13 -5.08
N THR A 813 -34.24 1.17 -6.14
CA THR A 813 -35.70 1.31 -6.11
C THR A 813 -36.38 -0.02 -6.46
N GLY A 814 -37.35 -0.42 -5.65
CA GLY A 814 -38.13 -1.65 -5.82
C GLY A 814 -39.14 -1.84 -4.70
N ASN A 815 -40.08 -2.78 -4.88
CA ASN A 815 -41.21 -2.98 -3.95
C ASN A 815 -40.77 -3.32 -2.51
N TYR A 816 -39.54 -3.80 -2.33
CA TYR A 816 -38.94 -4.02 -1.01
C TYR A 816 -38.80 -2.72 -0.17
N LEU A 817 -38.68 -1.54 -0.80
CA LEU A 817 -38.72 -0.25 -0.08
C LEU A 817 -40.10 0.02 0.54
N LEU A 818 -41.16 -0.53 -0.04
CA LEU A 818 -42.54 -0.39 0.45
C LEU A 818 -42.93 -1.47 1.46
N SER A 819 -42.02 -2.39 1.82
CA SER A 819 -42.31 -3.40 2.85
C SER A 819 -42.78 -2.75 4.15
N PRO A 820 -43.85 -3.26 4.78
CA PRO A 820 -44.50 -2.62 5.91
C PRO A 820 -43.56 -2.52 7.11
N TYR A 821 -42.79 -3.58 7.37
CA TYR A 821 -41.81 -3.63 8.45
C TYR A 821 -40.40 -3.86 7.90
N LYS A 822 -39.42 -3.25 8.55
CA LYS A 822 -38.02 -3.38 8.18
C LYS A 822 -37.16 -3.51 9.43
N VAL A 823 -36.14 -4.36 9.38
CA VAL A 823 -35.02 -4.31 10.31
C VAL A 823 -33.93 -3.51 9.65
N VAL A 824 -33.77 -2.25 10.05
CA VAL A 824 -32.80 -1.31 9.47
C VAL A 824 -31.49 -1.36 10.26
N PHE A 825 -30.36 -1.24 9.56
CA PHE A 825 -29.04 -1.20 10.16
C PHE A 825 -28.10 -0.31 9.35
N LYS A 826 -27.12 0.28 10.02
CA LYS A 826 -26.16 1.20 9.39
C LYS A 826 -25.15 0.43 8.55
N ASP A 827 -24.84 0.94 7.35
CA ASP A 827 -23.78 0.37 6.52
C ASP A 827 -22.39 0.68 7.10
N LEU A 828 -22.22 1.84 7.73
CA LEU A 828 -21.00 2.28 8.39
C LEU A 828 -21.33 2.71 9.81
N THR A 829 -20.79 1.98 10.79
CA THR A 829 -20.96 2.32 12.20
C THR A 829 -19.86 1.71 13.04
N GLU A 830 -19.63 2.36 14.17
CA GLU A 830 -18.76 1.95 15.25
C GLU A 830 -18.92 0.49 15.69
N MET A 831 -20.15 0.12 16.04
CA MET A 831 -20.57 -1.24 16.39
C MET A 831 -21.88 -1.51 15.69
N PHE A 832 -22.15 -2.77 15.37
CA PHE A 832 -23.39 -3.14 14.68
C PHE A 832 -24.61 -2.65 15.46
N GLN A 833 -25.45 -1.87 14.79
CA GLN A 833 -26.63 -1.22 15.34
C GLN A 833 -27.78 -1.44 14.37
N CYS A 834 -28.84 -2.08 14.85
CA CYS A 834 -30.08 -2.20 14.10
C CYS A 834 -31.30 -1.79 14.93
N ALA A 835 -32.42 -1.57 14.25
CA ALA A 835 -33.71 -1.28 14.86
C ALA A 835 -34.86 -1.73 13.96
N VAL A 836 -36.04 -1.92 14.55
CA VAL A 836 -37.28 -2.16 13.80
C VAL A 836 -37.91 -0.82 13.44
N ILE A 837 -38.33 -0.69 12.19
CA ILE A 837 -39.16 0.42 11.72
C ILE A 837 -40.37 -0.11 10.96
N GLY A 838 -41.56 0.30 11.40
CA GLY A 838 -42.84 0.06 10.73
C GLY A 838 -43.36 1.32 10.03
N PRO A 839 -44.60 1.33 9.55
CA PRO A 839 -45.21 2.51 8.94
C PRO A 839 -45.31 3.65 9.96
N ARG A 840 -44.96 4.87 9.54
CA ARG A 840 -44.98 6.07 10.39
C ARG A 840 -45.63 7.25 9.66
N GLY A 841 -46.34 8.08 10.42
CA GLY A 841 -46.68 9.43 9.97
C GLY A 841 -45.51 10.37 10.24
N PHE A 842 -45.45 11.50 9.53
CA PHE A 842 -44.42 12.52 9.75
C PHE A 842 -44.97 13.90 9.39
N ALA A 843 -45.00 14.86 10.32
CA ALA A 843 -45.50 16.22 10.11
C ALA A 843 -46.84 16.28 9.32
N ASP A 844 -47.88 15.69 9.92
CA ASP A 844 -49.22 15.53 9.35
C ASP A 844 -49.32 14.66 8.08
N LEU A 845 -48.23 14.02 7.63
CA LEU A 845 -48.29 13.00 6.58
C LEU A 845 -48.95 11.76 7.18
N PRO A 846 -49.97 11.16 6.53
CA PRO A 846 -50.56 9.92 6.99
C PRO A 846 -49.51 8.83 7.08
N SER A 847 -49.78 7.81 7.89
CA SER A 847 -48.87 6.68 8.06
C SER A 847 -48.51 6.05 6.70
N ARG A 848 -47.22 6.02 6.39
CA ARG A 848 -46.67 5.45 5.16
C ARG A 848 -45.48 4.57 5.48
N PRO A 849 -45.11 3.63 4.57
CA PRO A 849 -43.83 2.93 4.67
C PRO A 849 -42.67 3.93 4.75
N VAL A 850 -41.78 3.73 5.71
CA VAL A 850 -40.57 4.54 5.87
C VAL A 850 -39.53 4.09 4.84
N ILE A 851 -38.85 5.06 4.22
CA ILE A 851 -37.87 4.85 3.15
C ILE A 851 -36.46 5.09 3.70
N PRO A 852 -35.61 4.04 3.79
CA PRO A 852 -34.20 4.18 4.15
C PRO A 852 -33.40 4.84 3.02
N ASP A 853 -32.39 5.62 3.39
CA ASP A 853 -31.40 6.18 2.45
C ASP A 853 -30.20 5.23 2.23
N HIS A 854 -29.34 5.56 1.28
CA HIS A 854 -28.17 4.76 0.90
C HIS A 854 -27.14 4.48 2.03
N THR A 855 -27.21 5.17 3.17
CA THR A 855 -26.35 4.90 4.36
C THR A 855 -26.93 3.81 5.27
N LEU A 856 -28.10 3.27 4.91
CA LEU A 856 -28.78 2.19 5.61
C LEU A 856 -28.92 0.97 4.70
N LEU A 857 -28.77 -0.19 5.33
CA LEU A 857 -29.19 -1.48 4.81
C LEU A 857 -30.40 -1.96 5.62
N PHE A 858 -31.20 -2.85 5.07
CA PHE A 858 -32.34 -3.39 5.81
C PHE A 858 -32.79 -4.76 5.34
N ILE A 859 -33.40 -5.51 6.26
CA ILE A 859 -34.13 -6.74 5.96
C ILE A 859 -35.62 -6.41 5.83
N ALA A 860 -36.21 -6.72 4.68
CA ALA A 860 -37.64 -6.56 4.43
C ALA A 860 -38.46 -7.64 5.16
N CYS A 861 -39.43 -7.22 5.98
CA CYS A 861 -40.31 -8.08 6.76
C CYS A 861 -41.78 -7.77 6.45
N GLN A 862 -42.64 -8.80 6.48
CA GLN A 862 -44.08 -8.63 6.27
C GLN A 862 -44.84 -8.51 7.60
N GLU A 863 -44.35 -9.18 8.63
CA GLU A 863 -44.97 -9.22 9.96
C GLU A 863 -44.12 -8.46 10.99
N GLU A 864 -44.78 -7.78 11.92
CA GLU A 864 -44.11 -7.00 12.96
C GLU A 864 -43.31 -7.88 13.92
N ASP A 865 -43.90 -8.99 14.38
CA ASP A 865 -43.26 -9.93 15.29
C ASP A 865 -42.00 -10.55 14.66
N GLU A 866 -42.02 -10.84 13.36
CA GLU A 866 -40.84 -11.31 12.63
C GLU A 866 -39.71 -10.27 12.66
N ALA A 867 -40.04 -9.00 12.45
CA ALA A 867 -39.06 -7.92 12.47
C ALA A 867 -38.41 -7.76 13.86
N TYR A 868 -39.21 -7.77 14.94
CA TYR A 868 -38.69 -7.72 16.32
C TYR A 868 -37.88 -8.96 16.69
N PHE A 869 -38.28 -10.15 16.22
CA PHE A 869 -37.49 -11.36 16.43
C PHE A 869 -36.10 -11.24 15.79
N GLN A 870 -36.04 -10.85 14.52
CA GLN A 870 -34.77 -10.69 13.80
C GLN A 870 -33.90 -9.58 14.40
N ALA A 871 -34.49 -8.42 14.72
CA ALA A 871 -33.77 -7.34 15.38
C ALA A 871 -33.24 -7.76 16.75
N GLY A 872 -34.03 -8.52 17.53
CA GLY A 872 -33.62 -9.11 18.81
C GLY A 872 -32.36 -9.98 18.67
N ILE A 873 -32.34 -10.86 17.67
CA ILE A 873 -31.18 -11.71 17.39
C ILE A 873 -29.97 -10.91 16.91
N LEU A 874 -30.15 -9.97 15.99
CA LEU A 874 -29.04 -9.23 15.39
C LEU A 874 -28.39 -8.20 16.34
N ASN A 875 -29.17 -7.64 17.27
CA ASN A 875 -28.65 -6.69 18.26
C ASN A 875 -28.15 -7.34 19.56
N CYS A 876 -28.35 -8.65 19.77
CA CYS A 876 -27.88 -9.28 21.00
C CYS A 876 -26.34 -9.32 21.05
N ILE A 877 -25.80 -9.38 22.27
CA ILE A 877 -24.34 -9.31 22.51
C ILE A 877 -23.56 -10.35 21.69
N PRO A 878 -23.95 -11.66 21.65
CA PRO A 878 -23.23 -12.64 20.83
C PRO A 878 -23.20 -12.31 19.34
N ALA A 879 -24.31 -11.83 18.76
CA ALA A 879 -24.36 -11.48 17.33
C ALA A 879 -23.52 -10.25 17.02
N ARG A 880 -23.60 -9.19 17.84
CA ARG A 880 -22.76 -8.00 17.68
C ARG A 880 -21.27 -8.32 17.81
N ALA A 881 -20.89 -9.19 18.75
CA ALA A 881 -19.52 -9.67 18.87
C ALA A 881 -19.06 -10.41 17.59
N ALA A 882 -19.90 -11.32 17.07
CA ALA A 882 -19.57 -12.07 15.86
C ALA A 882 -19.46 -11.19 14.61
N LEU A 883 -20.37 -10.23 14.43
CA LEU A 883 -20.35 -9.26 13.34
C LEU A 883 -19.10 -8.38 13.41
N TYR A 884 -18.72 -7.92 14.60
CA TYR A 884 -17.48 -7.16 14.79
C TYR A 884 -16.25 -8.00 14.42
N SER A 885 -16.15 -9.23 14.95
CA SER A 885 -15.03 -10.15 14.68
C SER A 885 -14.90 -10.55 13.20
N ALA A 886 -15.97 -10.44 12.41
CA ALA A 886 -16.01 -10.78 10.98
C ALA A 886 -15.87 -9.57 10.04
N SER A 887 -15.96 -8.34 10.55
CA SER A 887 -16.03 -7.12 9.73
C SER A 887 -14.68 -6.42 9.57
N VAL A 888 -14.68 -5.41 8.71
CA VAL A 888 -13.52 -4.63 8.25
C VAL A 888 -13.59 -3.25 8.90
N GLY A 889 -12.81 -2.99 9.95
CA GLY A 889 -12.86 -1.68 10.62
C GLY A 889 -11.84 -1.50 11.74
N VAL A 890 -11.48 -0.24 11.99
CA VAL A 890 -10.61 0.19 13.10
C VAL A 890 -11.48 0.99 14.09
N GLN A 891 -11.91 2.19 13.68
CA GLN A 891 -12.86 3.02 14.43
C GLN A 891 -14.31 2.70 14.07
N THR A 892 -14.61 2.66 12.77
CA THR A 892 -15.91 2.30 12.18
C THR A 892 -15.80 1.03 11.35
N GLN A 893 -16.83 0.19 11.45
CA GLN A 893 -17.01 -1.04 10.71
C GLN A 893 -17.95 -0.79 9.54
N ARG A 894 -17.61 -1.35 8.38
CA ARG A 894 -18.53 -1.40 7.24
C ARG A 894 -19.20 -2.77 7.19
N TYR A 895 -20.54 -2.76 7.15
CA TYR A 895 -21.37 -3.94 7.06
C TYR A 895 -22.02 -4.04 5.68
N PHE A 896 -22.20 -5.27 5.22
CA PHE A 896 -22.83 -5.61 3.96
C PHE A 896 -24.00 -6.59 4.19
N PRO A 897 -24.90 -6.74 3.21
CA PRO A 897 -25.96 -7.76 3.26
C PRO A 897 -25.44 -9.17 3.57
N THR A 898 -24.24 -9.50 3.10
CA THR A 898 -23.58 -10.78 3.37
C THR A 898 -23.29 -11.00 4.84
N ASP A 899 -22.93 -9.95 5.60
CA ASP A 899 -22.50 -10.10 6.99
C ASP A 899 -23.66 -10.49 7.91
N VAL A 900 -24.78 -9.78 7.80
CA VAL A 900 -25.99 -10.14 8.55
C VAL A 900 -26.54 -11.50 8.14
N SER A 901 -26.39 -11.89 6.87
CA SER A 901 -26.84 -13.21 6.40
C SER A 901 -26.00 -14.37 6.95
N ARG A 902 -24.77 -14.13 7.44
CA ARG A 902 -23.90 -15.15 8.04
C ARG A 902 -24.23 -15.42 9.50
N ILE A 903 -24.99 -14.55 10.16
CA ILE A 903 -25.54 -14.84 11.49
C ILE A 903 -26.54 -15.99 11.35
N ARG A 904 -26.39 -17.02 12.19
CA ARG A 904 -27.29 -18.18 12.23
C ARG A 904 -28.63 -17.78 12.81
N LEU A 905 -29.48 -17.21 11.97
CA LEU A 905 -30.78 -16.71 12.33
C LEU A 905 -31.84 -17.78 12.02
N PRO A 906 -32.48 -18.41 13.03
CA PRO A 906 -33.55 -19.38 12.80
C PRO A 906 -34.79 -18.70 12.20
N GLU A 907 -35.58 -19.44 11.42
CA GLU A 907 -36.84 -18.89 10.89
C GLU A 907 -37.82 -18.61 12.03
N PHE A 908 -38.47 -17.45 12.00
CA PHE A 908 -39.39 -17.06 13.05
C PHE A 908 -40.60 -17.99 13.11
N ASN A 909 -40.85 -18.61 14.27
CA ASN A 909 -42.02 -19.42 14.53
C ASN A 909 -42.88 -18.78 15.64
N PRO A 910 -44.07 -18.23 15.32
CA PRO A 910 -44.92 -17.60 16.33
C PRO A 910 -45.47 -18.58 17.39
N ARG A 911 -45.43 -19.89 17.11
CA ARG A 911 -45.84 -20.94 18.07
C ARG A 911 -44.74 -21.30 19.06
N ASP A 912 -43.49 -20.99 18.76
CA ASP A 912 -42.37 -21.25 19.66
C ASP A 912 -42.35 -20.23 20.80
N LYS A 913 -42.35 -20.72 22.05
CA LYS A 913 -42.31 -19.86 23.24
C LYS A 913 -41.04 -19.02 23.28
N SER A 914 -39.89 -19.60 22.99
CA SER A 914 -38.60 -18.91 23.03
C SER A 914 -38.53 -17.78 22.00
N HIS A 915 -39.14 -17.97 20.82
CA HIS A 915 -39.22 -16.91 19.82
C HIS A 915 -40.12 -15.76 20.26
N ARG A 916 -41.27 -16.05 20.87
CA ARG A 916 -42.16 -15.03 21.45
C ARG A 916 -41.49 -14.27 22.60
N ASP A 917 -40.69 -14.95 23.42
CA ASP A 917 -39.93 -14.33 24.50
C ASP A 917 -38.90 -13.34 23.92
N VAL A 918 -38.18 -13.71 22.85
CA VAL A 918 -37.27 -12.79 22.12
C VAL A 918 -38.02 -11.58 21.56
N VAL A 919 -39.20 -11.76 20.96
CA VAL A 919 -40.02 -10.65 20.45
C VAL A 919 -40.40 -9.68 21.57
N ARG A 920 -40.91 -10.20 22.69
CA ARG A 920 -41.28 -9.40 23.86
C ARG A 920 -40.10 -8.56 24.36
N MET A 921 -38.95 -9.20 24.58
CA MET A 921 -37.75 -8.53 25.10
C MET A 921 -37.16 -7.53 24.10
N SER A 922 -37.23 -7.83 22.80
CA SER A 922 -36.82 -6.88 21.76
C SER A 922 -37.69 -5.62 21.80
N ARG A 923 -39.00 -5.74 21.98
CA ARG A 923 -39.90 -4.58 22.15
C ARG A 923 -39.56 -3.78 23.39
N GLU A 924 -39.34 -4.43 24.53
CA GLU A 924 -38.93 -3.78 25.78
C GLU A 924 -37.64 -2.96 25.60
N CYS A 925 -36.65 -3.49 24.86
CA CYS A 925 -35.43 -2.75 24.51
C CYS A 925 -35.75 -1.49 23.67
N HIS A 926 -36.60 -1.61 22.65
CA HIS A 926 -37.00 -0.45 21.82
C HIS A 926 -37.79 0.61 22.62
N GLU A 927 -38.64 0.19 23.56
CA GLU A 927 -39.41 1.09 24.42
C GLU A 927 -38.51 1.84 25.41
N LYS A 928 -37.54 1.14 26.00
CA LYS A 928 -36.59 1.74 26.95
C LYS A 928 -35.70 2.80 26.31
N VAL A 929 -35.26 2.60 25.07
CA VAL A 929 -34.44 3.62 24.35
C VAL A 929 -35.27 4.85 23.98
N LYS A 930 -36.58 4.71 23.75
CA LYS A 930 -37.47 5.87 23.52
C LYS A 930 -37.64 6.75 24.76
N SER A 931 -37.52 6.18 25.96
CA SER A 931 -37.75 6.90 27.23
C SER A 931 -36.49 7.47 27.87
N SER A 932 -35.28 7.13 27.37
CA SER A 932 -33.99 7.63 27.87
C SER A 932 -33.20 8.34 26.77
N SER A 933 -32.80 9.59 27.01
CA SER A 933 -32.06 10.42 26.03
C SER A 933 -30.56 10.11 25.95
N ALA A 934 -30.05 9.12 26.69
CA ALA A 934 -28.64 8.71 26.63
C ALA A 934 -28.53 7.19 26.77
N PHE A 935 -27.91 6.54 25.79
CA PHE A 935 -27.58 5.10 25.82
C PHE A 935 -26.06 4.95 25.97
N LEU A 936 -25.61 4.54 27.14
CA LEU A 936 -24.21 4.27 27.47
C LEU A 936 -24.10 2.86 28.07
N GLY A 937 -23.85 1.86 27.23
CA GLY A 937 -23.55 0.48 27.63
C GLY A 937 -24.71 -0.53 27.47
N PRO A 938 -24.42 -1.85 27.53
CA PRO A 938 -25.46 -2.86 27.52
C PRO A 938 -26.27 -2.80 28.81
N ASN A 939 -27.55 -2.47 28.70
CA ASN A 939 -28.46 -2.44 29.83
C ASN A 939 -28.85 -3.87 30.26
N ASP A 940 -29.39 -4.03 31.48
CA ASP A 940 -29.81 -5.33 32.03
C ASP A 940 -30.71 -6.13 31.06
N GLU A 941 -31.54 -5.46 30.26
CA GLU A 941 -32.41 -6.07 29.25
C GLU A 941 -31.63 -6.70 28.09
N GLU A 942 -30.50 -6.10 27.66
CA GLU A 942 -29.65 -6.71 26.61
C GLU A 942 -28.95 -7.97 27.15
N ILE A 943 -28.60 -7.98 28.43
CA ILE A 943 -27.99 -9.14 29.10
C ILE A 943 -29.01 -10.27 29.21
N GLU A 944 -30.22 -9.96 29.65
CA GLU A 944 -31.31 -10.94 29.73
C GLU A 944 -31.63 -11.49 28.34
N LEU A 945 -31.74 -10.62 27.32
CA LEU A 945 -32.01 -11.03 25.94
C LEU A 945 -30.93 -11.97 25.40
N ALA A 946 -29.65 -11.66 25.67
CA ALA A 946 -28.55 -12.54 25.30
C ALA A 946 -28.64 -13.91 26.00
N GLY A 947 -29.09 -13.95 27.27
CA GLY A 947 -29.39 -15.17 28.01
C GLY A 947 -30.51 -16.01 27.39
N THR A 948 -31.57 -15.36 26.91
CA THR A 948 -32.70 -16.01 26.24
C THR A 948 -32.33 -16.58 24.87
N ILE A 949 -31.45 -15.90 24.11
CA ILE A 949 -31.04 -16.33 22.77
C ILE A 949 -29.92 -17.36 22.80
N ALA A 950 -29.01 -17.31 23.78
CA ALA A 950 -27.84 -18.20 23.85
C ALA A 950 -28.14 -19.71 23.66
N PRO A 951 -29.22 -20.28 24.26
CA PRO A 951 -29.61 -21.67 24.02
C PRO A 951 -29.92 -21.99 22.55
N MET A 952 -30.45 -21.04 21.76
CA MET A 952 -30.74 -21.22 20.34
C MET A 952 -29.46 -21.49 19.52
N TRP A 953 -28.30 -21.06 20.01
CA TRP A 953 -26.98 -21.34 19.43
C TRP A 953 -26.19 -22.40 20.20
N ASN A 954 -26.79 -23.14 21.12
CA ASN A 954 -26.09 -24.08 22.01
C ASN A 954 -24.94 -23.41 22.79
N ILE A 955 -25.15 -22.18 23.25
CA ILE A 955 -24.21 -21.44 24.10
C ILE A 955 -24.63 -21.62 25.56
N SER A 956 -23.73 -22.19 26.36
CA SER A 956 -23.90 -22.32 27.81
C SER A 956 -23.76 -20.98 28.52
N ILE A 957 -24.28 -20.86 29.74
CA ILE A 957 -24.13 -19.65 30.57
C ILE A 957 -22.65 -19.26 30.77
N LYS A 958 -21.77 -20.27 30.91
CA LYS A 958 -20.32 -20.04 31.05
C LYS A 958 -19.72 -19.45 29.78
N GLU A 959 -20.12 -19.95 28.62
CA GLU A 959 -19.69 -19.41 27.32
C GLU A 959 -20.26 -18.01 27.08
N LEU A 960 -21.52 -17.75 27.45
CA LEU A 960 -22.12 -16.43 27.35
C LEU A 960 -21.36 -15.40 28.18
N LYS A 961 -20.99 -15.73 29.43
CA LYS A 961 -20.16 -14.84 30.27
C LYS A 961 -18.81 -14.52 29.62
N ARG A 962 -18.18 -15.50 28.95
CA ARG A 962 -16.94 -15.28 28.19
C ARG A 962 -17.15 -14.35 26.99
N LEU A 963 -18.24 -14.52 26.25
CA LEU A 963 -18.60 -13.62 25.16
C LEU A 963 -18.89 -12.19 25.65
N MET A 964 -19.55 -12.03 26.79
CA MET A 964 -19.78 -10.70 27.37
C MET A 964 -18.47 -10.02 27.78
N ALA A 965 -17.54 -10.76 28.37
CA ALA A 965 -16.21 -10.24 28.68
C ALA A 965 -15.43 -9.86 27.41
N TYR A 966 -15.48 -10.70 26.37
CA TYR A 966 -14.87 -10.42 25.07
C TYR A 966 -15.51 -9.20 24.38
N TYR A 967 -16.83 -9.05 24.47
CA TYR A 967 -17.54 -7.88 23.96
C TYR A 967 -17.12 -6.59 24.68
N GLY A 968 -16.97 -6.63 26.01
CA GLY A 968 -16.42 -5.53 26.78
C GLY A 968 -14.97 -5.21 26.39
N GLN A 969 -14.15 -6.23 26.10
CA GLN A 969 -12.80 -6.03 25.56
C GLN A 969 -12.87 -5.31 24.20
N ILE A 970 -13.72 -5.75 23.27
CA ILE A 970 -13.92 -5.06 21.97
C ILE A 970 -14.28 -3.58 22.19
N GLN A 971 -15.21 -3.28 23.11
CA GLN A 971 -15.60 -1.90 23.39
C GLN A 971 -14.43 -1.06 23.91
N ASN A 972 -13.58 -1.62 24.77
CA ASN A 972 -12.38 -0.95 25.28
C ASN A 972 -11.30 -0.76 24.21
N LEU A 973 -11.13 -1.72 23.29
CA LEU A 973 -10.19 -1.58 22.17
C LEU A 973 -10.57 -0.38 21.29
N ARG A 974 -11.87 -0.13 21.13
CA ARG A 974 -12.38 0.99 20.33
C ARG A 974 -12.11 2.35 20.98
N SER A 975 -12.30 2.49 22.29
CA SER A 975 -12.04 3.76 23.00
C SER A 975 -10.57 4.17 23.01
N ARG A 976 -9.64 3.25 22.77
CA ARG A 976 -8.20 3.55 22.61
C ARG A 976 -7.82 3.99 21.20
N GLY A 977 -8.67 3.77 20.19
CA GLY A 977 -8.44 4.14 18.80
C GLY A 977 -9.03 5.50 18.36
N THR A 978 -9.73 6.22 19.24
CA THR A 978 -10.56 7.40 18.90
C THR A 978 -9.83 8.76 18.93
N ALA A 979 -8.50 8.83 18.93
CA ALA A 979 -7.77 10.10 19.06
C ALA A 979 -7.23 10.72 17.76
N VAL A 980 -7.65 10.24 16.58
CA VAL A 980 -7.21 10.81 15.29
C VAL A 980 -8.42 11.33 14.51
N ASP A 981 -8.60 12.66 14.59
CA ASP A 981 -9.38 13.61 13.78
C ASP A 981 -10.70 13.13 13.10
N ASP A 982 -11.84 13.51 13.71
CA ASP A 982 -13.17 13.58 13.10
C ASP A 982 -13.30 14.80 12.15
N GLY A 983 -12.27 15.07 11.36
CA GLY A 983 -12.25 16.12 10.35
C GLY A 983 -12.50 15.53 8.96
N GLU A 984 -13.63 15.88 8.33
CA GLU A 984 -13.97 15.59 6.93
C GLU A 984 -14.62 14.23 6.62
N THR A 985 -15.75 13.93 7.26
CA THR A 985 -16.83 13.19 6.59
C THR A 985 -18.19 13.89 6.74
N GLU A 986 -18.38 14.99 5.98
CA GLU A 986 -19.69 15.55 5.60
C GLU A 986 -19.89 15.58 4.08
#